data_AF-A0A653WV25-F1
#
_entry.id   AF-A0A653WV25-F1
#
_cell.length_a   1.000
_cell.length_b   1.000
_cell.length_c   1.000
_cell.angle_alpha   90.00
_cell.angle_beta   90.00
_cell.angle_gamma   90.00
#
_symmetry.space_group_name_H-M   'P 1'
#
loop_
_entity.id
_entity.type
_entity.pdbx_description
1 polymer ?
#
loop_
_entity_poly.entity_id
_entity_poly.type
_entity_poly.pdbx_seq_one_letter_code
_entity_poly.pdbx_strand_id
1 'polypeptide(L)'
;MRLKSLTTLNTLLLIAICFALGATLWWSEHALGRPYQLMGQYLSLSQRFQHQVANNIQDYLSSGDALRHNTALTELKGLAEDVSALPGPFANRLQPSLEQLRQFTATELLAAGKLAGDPQGLLLQAEREIAGTLEQLHRYAAQDQHEAATQYQPPLFEASRQLLRLSHARARLTASGNDDLVVEVEQALQALAQEAQTLDALPLLGVASEQKSGASAFAALLDLDEQAQARPAEDMGIALKRDLSSLLTRYPGELKRTRELIVQRLKLRDSTEQKIASLQTALDDLEPEIRSEHGRIQTEVRLIQGTIIGIILLVALAIDRLQRQLTRSLGQLAPALSAWAAGDFEKPVALHSKTPELVEIGASLNQLRTYLLTLVGTLRQQAQAVTGNSRSLAEMSNDLHRGASRQSSDTAQIRDALGELEATIQDVASSADQTATAGRAAGQAVTQGQEVIGRSLSGLHGLVSEVQNNALAIERLADETGTIGKVLTVIRSIAEQTNLLALNAAIEAARAGEQGRGFAVVADEVRTLAQRTSGATEEIQLLIGSLQTAAHQSLQAMRMQVSHAEETAELAETADSALNQIVTTIGSIEQMAAQIALATAQQSEAVSEIRGHSERIHQLGNSNLTHISRGREQSEQMLQLASELDQATLAFKG
;
A
#
# COMPACT_ATOMS: atom_id res chain seq x y z
N MET A 1 -19.83 1.07 18.95
CA MET A 1 -20.15 2.02 17.86
C MET A 1 -19.18 1.76 16.74
N ARG A 2 -19.64 1.59 15.51
CA ARG A 2 -18.75 1.28 14.38
C ARG A 2 -17.84 2.49 14.11
N LEU A 3 -16.58 2.28 13.74
CA LEU A 3 -15.65 3.39 13.43
C LEU A 3 -16.26 4.35 12.39
N LYS A 4 -16.97 3.79 11.40
CA LYS A 4 -17.73 4.53 10.39
C LYS A 4 -18.84 5.41 10.98
N SER A 5 -19.57 4.93 11.99
CA SER A 5 -20.63 5.72 12.62
C SER A 5 -20.08 6.88 13.45
N LEU A 6 -18.86 6.73 13.99
CA LEU A 6 -18.14 7.79 14.70
C LEU A 6 -17.65 8.89 13.73
N THR A 7 -17.11 8.51 12.57
CA THR A 7 -16.69 9.49 11.56
C THR A 7 -17.87 10.27 10.99
N THR A 8 -19.01 9.61 10.72
CA THR A 8 -20.22 10.28 10.23
C THR A 8 -20.84 11.21 11.27
N LEU A 9 -20.78 10.82 12.55
CA LEU A 9 -21.23 11.66 13.66
C LEU A 9 -20.36 12.91 13.78
N ASN A 10 -19.03 12.77 13.72
CA ASN A 10 -18.10 13.92 13.75
C ASN A 10 -18.34 14.89 12.59
N THR A 11 -18.54 14.40 11.36
CA THR A 11 -18.81 15.27 10.20
C THR A 11 -20.14 16.01 10.33
N LEU A 12 -21.20 15.35 10.83
CA LEU A 12 -22.49 16.01 11.06
C LEU A 12 -22.40 17.09 12.14
N LEU A 13 -21.62 16.84 13.20
CA LEU A 13 -21.42 17.79 14.31
C LEU A 13 -20.66 19.04 13.84
N LEU A 14 -19.64 18.87 12.98
CA LEU A 14 -18.89 19.97 12.37
C LEU A 14 -19.77 20.84 11.45
N ILE A 15 -20.65 20.22 10.65
CA ILE A 15 -21.57 20.97 9.77
C ILE A 15 -22.58 21.77 10.61
N ALA A 16 -23.11 21.19 11.70
CA ALA A 16 -24.03 21.87 12.60
C ALA A 16 -23.37 23.08 13.29
N ILE A 17 -22.10 22.95 13.70
CA ILE A 17 -21.31 24.05 14.27
C ILE A 17 -21.14 25.21 13.27
N CYS A 18 -20.83 24.92 12.00
CA CYS A 18 -20.68 25.95 10.98
C CYS A 18 -21.98 26.75 10.74
N PHE A 19 -23.13 26.07 10.72
CA PHE A 19 -24.43 26.74 10.59
C PHE A 19 -24.77 27.62 11.79
N ALA A 20 -24.50 27.16 13.01
CA ALA A 20 -24.73 27.93 14.23
C ALA A 20 -23.84 29.20 14.31
N LEU A 21 -22.59 29.11 13.83
CA LEU A 21 -21.68 30.24 13.78
C LEU A 21 -22.15 31.32 12.80
N GLY A 22 -22.66 30.92 11.62
CA GLY A 22 -23.20 31.84 10.63
C GLY A 22 -24.43 32.61 11.11
N ALA A 23 -25.37 31.91 11.76
CA ALA A 23 -26.59 32.54 12.29
C ALA A 23 -26.31 33.56 13.40
N THR A 24 -25.32 33.31 14.25
CA THR A 24 -24.99 34.19 15.38
C THR A 24 -24.22 35.44 14.98
N LEU A 25 -23.37 35.37 13.96
CA LEU A 25 -22.70 36.54 13.41
C LEU A 25 -23.69 37.52 12.77
N TRP A 26 -24.67 37.02 12.01
CA TRP A 26 -25.69 37.85 11.37
C TRP A 26 -26.60 38.57 12.37
N TRP A 27 -27.02 37.89 13.45
CA TRP A 27 -27.84 38.50 14.50
C TRP A 27 -27.07 39.57 15.30
N SER A 28 -25.79 39.32 15.59
CA SER A 28 -24.92 40.24 16.33
C SER A 28 -24.76 41.60 15.63
N GLU A 29 -24.60 41.60 14.30
CA GLU A 29 -24.43 42.84 13.52
C GLU A 29 -25.69 43.71 13.58
N HIS A 30 -26.87 43.08 13.51
CA HIS A 30 -28.16 43.80 13.53
C HIS A 30 -28.51 44.38 14.91
N ALA A 31 -28.13 43.70 16.00
CA ALA A 31 -28.40 44.14 17.37
C ALA A 31 -27.61 45.41 17.78
N LEU A 32 -26.40 45.60 17.23
CA LEU A 32 -25.49 46.69 17.62
C LEU A 32 -25.85 48.07 17.00
N GLY A 33 -26.71 48.14 15.97
CA GLY A 33 -27.01 49.40 15.26
C GLY A 33 -28.00 50.35 15.94
N ARG A 34 -29.03 49.82 16.62
CA ARG A 34 -30.09 50.62 17.26
C ARG A 34 -29.62 51.61 18.36
N PRO A 35 -28.73 51.23 19.30
CA PRO A 35 -28.38 52.12 20.40
C PRO A 35 -27.49 53.31 19.95
N TYR A 36 -26.80 53.22 18.81
CA TYR A 36 -26.04 54.34 18.26
C TYR A 36 -26.93 55.47 17.73
N GLN A 37 -28.08 55.15 17.13
CA GLN A 37 -29.02 56.15 16.61
C GLN A 37 -29.68 56.97 17.73
N LEU A 38 -30.00 56.33 18.87
CA LEU A 38 -30.61 56.98 20.03
C LEU A 38 -29.71 58.01 20.70
N MET A 39 -28.40 57.73 20.79
CA MET A 39 -27.43 58.68 21.35
C MET A 39 -27.30 59.94 20.48
N GLY A 40 -27.36 59.80 19.15
CA GLY A 40 -27.32 60.94 18.23
C GLY A 40 -28.52 61.89 18.39
N GLN A 41 -29.72 61.34 18.57
CA GLN A 41 -30.93 62.14 18.79
C GLN A 41 -30.87 62.91 20.12
N TYR A 42 -30.41 62.26 21.19
CA TYR A 42 -30.25 62.89 22.51
C TYR A 42 -29.33 64.13 22.48
N LEU A 43 -28.14 64.01 21.89
CA LEU A 43 -27.17 65.10 21.84
C LEU A 43 -27.72 66.33 21.11
N SER A 44 -28.49 66.12 20.03
CA SER A 44 -29.11 67.22 19.29
C SER A 44 -30.18 67.97 20.10
N LEU A 45 -30.96 67.25 20.91
CA LEU A 45 -32.02 67.81 21.75
C LEU A 45 -31.44 68.70 22.88
N SER A 46 -30.41 68.20 23.56
CA SER A 46 -29.74 68.92 24.66
C SER A 46 -29.11 70.24 24.17
N GLN A 47 -28.43 70.20 23.03
CA GLN A 47 -27.78 71.37 22.45
C GLN A 47 -28.79 72.46 22.02
N ARG A 48 -29.94 72.05 21.44
CA ARG A 48 -31.00 72.98 21.04
C ARG A 48 -31.63 73.67 22.25
N PHE A 49 -31.89 72.94 23.34
CA PHE A 49 -32.43 73.53 24.57
C PHE A 49 -31.52 74.62 25.16
N GLN A 50 -30.22 74.32 25.32
CA GLN A 50 -29.28 75.29 25.92
C GLN A 50 -29.15 76.57 25.07
N HIS A 51 -28.91 76.43 23.76
CA HIS A 51 -28.58 77.58 22.93
C HIS A 51 -29.79 78.38 22.44
N GLN A 52 -30.91 77.72 22.16
CA GLN A 52 -32.06 78.35 21.51
C GLN A 52 -33.20 78.68 22.48
N VAL A 53 -33.33 77.95 23.59
CA VAL A 53 -34.40 78.17 24.57
C VAL A 53 -33.89 78.94 25.79
N ALA A 54 -32.93 78.38 26.53
CA ALA A 54 -32.48 78.95 27.80
C ALA A 54 -31.91 80.37 27.65
N ASN A 55 -31.05 80.58 26.66
CA ASN A 55 -30.46 81.90 26.38
C ASN A 55 -31.52 82.96 26.03
N ASN A 56 -32.47 82.65 25.15
CA ASN A 56 -33.50 83.62 24.76
C ASN A 56 -34.44 83.98 25.93
N ILE A 57 -34.71 83.03 26.84
CA ILE A 57 -35.48 83.30 28.06
C ILE A 57 -34.71 84.25 29.00
N GLN A 58 -33.42 84.02 29.19
CA GLN A 58 -32.57 84.87 30.04
C GLN A 58 -32.37 86.28 29.44
N ASP A 59 -32.16 86.38 28.13
CA ASP A 59 -32.03 87.65 27.43
C ASP A 59 -33.32 88.48 27.56
N TYR A 60 -34.49 87.84 27.47
CA TYR A 60 -35.77 88.51 27.66
C TYR A 60 -35.95 89.08 29.08
N LEU A 61 -35.54 88.36 30.12
CA LEU A 61 -35.61 88.85 31.51
C LEU A 61 -34.78 90.12 31.75
N SER A 62 -33.64 90.22 31.07
CA SER A 62 -32.75 91.37 31.24
C SER A 62 -33.21 92.60 30.46
N SER A 63 -33.77 92.39 29.26
CA SER A 63 -34.05 93.45 28.28
C SER A 63 -35.52 93.85 28.17
N GLY A 64 -36.45 92.94 28.47
CA GLY A 64 -37.87 93.10 28.18
C GLY A 64 -38.24 93.01 26.68
N ASP A 65 -37.32 92.57 25.81
CA ASP A 65 -37.52 92.50 24.35
C ASP A 65 -38.53 91.40 23.94
N ALA A 66 -39.70 91.82 23.46
CA ALA A 66 -40.77 90.91 23.03
C ALA A 66 -40.36 89.92 21.91
N LEU A 67 -39.37 90.25 21.07
CA LEU A 67 -38.86 89.32 20.05
C LEU A 67 -38.20 88.09 20.68
N ARG A 68 -37.38 88.27 21.72
CA ARG A 68 -36.68 87.18 22.43
C ARG A 68 -37.65 86.22 23.09
N HIS A 69 -38.73 86.75 23.68
CA HIS A 69 -39.81 85.96 24.25
C HIS A 69 -40.50 85.07 23.21
N ASN A 70 -40.82 85.61 22.03
CA ASN A 70 -41.48 84.87 20.97
C ASN A 70 -40.57 83.78 20.35
N THR A 71 -39.27 84.06 20.20
CA THR A 71 -38.28 83.06 19.77
C THR A 71 -38.20 81.91 20.78
N ALA A 72 -38.11 82.21 22.08
CA ALA A 72 -38.09 81.17 23.11
C ALA A 72 -39.35 80.27 23.07
N LEU A 73 -40.54 80.85 22.86
CA LEU A 73 -41.79 80.08 22.74
C LEU A 73 -41.84 79.20 21.48
N THR A 74 -41.25 79.67 20.38
CA THR A 74 -41.21 78.91 19.11
C THR A 74 -40.26 77.72 19.24
N GLU A 75 -39.08 77.93 19.80
CA GLU A 75 -38.08 76.88 20.04
C GLU A 75 -38.57 75.86 21.07
N LEU A 76 -39.31 76.29 22.11
CA LEU A 76 -39.96 75.38 23.05
C LEU A 76 -41.01 74.47 22.40
N LYS A 77 -41.73 74.95 21.36
CA LYS A 77 -42.66 74.10 20.59
C LYS A 77 -41.90 73.07 19.75
N GLY A 78 -40.83 73.49 19.07
CA GLY A 78 -39.98 72.57 18.30
C GLY A 78 -39.36 71.49 19.19
N LEU A 79 -38.87 71.87 20.37
CA LEU A 79 -38.33 70.92 21.35
C LEU A 79 -39.39 69.90 21.82
N ALA A 80 -40.66 70.31 21.93
CA ALA A 80 -41.74 69.41 22.32
C ALA A 80 -42.07 68.37 21.23
N GLU A 81 -41.99 68.75 19.96
CA GLU A 81 -42.12 67.82 18.84
C GLU A 81 -40.96 66.81 18.82
N ASP A 82 -39.72 67.28 19.00
CA ASP A 82 -38.54 66.41 19.05
C ASP A 82 -38.60 65.42 20.23
N VAL A 83 -39.06 65.85 21.41
CA VAL A 83 -39.26 64.98 22.58
C VAL A 83 -40.33 63.91 22.32
N SER A 84 -41.39 64.23 21.58
CA SER A 84 -42.45 63.27 21.26
C SER A 84 -42.01 62.17 20.28
N ALA A 85 -40.94 62.40 19.51
CA ALA A 85 -40.36 61.42 18.60
C ALA A 85 -39.41 60.42 19.30
N LEU A 86 -39.04 60.66 20.56
CA LEU A 86 -38.20 59.75 21.34
C LEU A 86 -39.00 58.50 21.79
N PRO A 87 -38.33 57.35 22.02
CA PRO A 87 -38.99 56.18 22.60
C PRO A 87 -39.65 56.51 23.94
N GLY A 88 -40.84 55.95 24.17
CA GLY A 88 -41.75 56.27 25.28
C GLY A 88 -41.12 56.52 26.68
N PRO A 89 -40.20 55.69 27.19
CA PRO A 89 -39.60 55.95 28.51
C PRO A 89 -38.80 57.25 28.59
N PHE A 90 -38.14 57.65 27.49
CA PHE A 90 -37.35 58.87 27.43
C PHE A 90 -38.22 60.12 27.23
N ALA A 91 -39.25 60.02 26.38
CA ALA A 91 -40.22 61.10 26.15
C ALA A 91 -40.99 61.45 27.44
N ASN A 92 -41.47 60.45 28.17
CA ASN A 92 -42.25 60.63 29.40
C ASN A 92 -41.50 61.36 30.52
N ARG A 93 -40.16 61.32 30.51
CA ARG A 93 -39.31 61.93 31.55
C ARG A 93 -39.06 63.42 31.31
N LEU A 94 -38.99 63.84 30.06
CA LEU A 94 -38.76 65.25 29.67
C LEU A 94 -40.05 66.06 29.58
N GLN A 95 -41.14 65.42 29.18
CA GLN A 95 -42.43 66.07 28.94
C GLN A 95 -42.95 66.93 30.12
N PRO A 96 -42.89 66.50 31.40
CA PRO A 96 -43.40 67.32 32.50
C PRO A 96 -42.61 68.61 32.70
N SER A 97 -41.27 68.55 32.72
CA SER A 97 -40.42 69.74 32.89
C SER A 97 -40.53 70.69 31.69
N LEU A 98 -40.64 70.13 30.48
CA LEU A 98 -40.80 70.92 29.25
C LEU A 98 -42.14 71.66 29.22
N GLU A 99 -43.23 70.99 29.56
CA GLU A 99 -44.55 71.62 29.59
C GLU A 99 -44.63 72.71 30.67
N GLN A 100 -44.02 72.48 31.84
CA GLN A 100 -43.93 73.49 32.90
C GLN A 100 -43.15 74.73 32.49
N LEU A 101 -42.02 74.57 31.77
CA LEU A 101 -41.24 75.70 31.27
C LEU A 101 -42.00 76.43 30.16
N ARG A 102 -42.67 75.70 29.26
CA ARG A 102 -43.49 76.26 28.18
C ARG A 102 -44.65 77.09 28.71
N GLN A 103 -45.39 76.56 29.67
CA GLN A 103 -46.53 77.25 30.29
C GLN A 103 -46.08 78.52 31.02
N PHE A 104 -45.00 78.43 31.82
CA PHE A 104 -44.45 79.59 32.52
C PHE A 104 -43.94 80.68 31.58
N THR A 105 -43.23 80.28 30.51
CA THR A 105 -42.75 81.19 29.48
C THR A 105 -43.93 81.92 28.82
N ALA A 106 -45.04 81.22 28.55
CA ALA A 106 -46.21 81.81 27.92
C ALA A 106 -46.98 82.82 28.81
N THR A 107 -47.07 82.57 30.12
CA THR A 107 -47.94 83.34 31.03
C THR A 107 -47.17 84.31 31.93
N GLU A 108 -46.31 83.77 32.79
CA GLU A 108 -45.67 84.50 33.90
C GLU A 108 -44.45 85.29 33.43
N LEU A 109 -43.66 84.72 32.53
CA LEU A 109 -42.49 85.39 31.98
C LEU A 109 -42.90 86.63 31.18
N LEU A 110 -43.98 86.56 30.40
CA LEU A 110 -44.53 87.69 29.66
C LEU A 110 -44.88 88.88 30.58
N ALA A 111 -45.33 88.60 31.80
CA ALA A 111 -45.60 89.63 32.80
C ALA A 111 -44.30 90.27 33.34
N ALA A 112 -43.22 89.50 33.44
CA ALA A 112 -41.91 89.99 33.90
C ALA A 112 -41.30 91.04 32.94
N GLY A 113 -41.44 90.87 31.63
CA GLY A 113 -40.92 91.84 30.65
C GLY A 113 -41.61 93.20 30.71
N LYS A 114 -42.87 93.27 31.19
CA LYS A 114 -43.57 94.55 31.43
C LYS A 114 -43.04 95.32 32.64
N LEU A 115 -42.33 94.65 33.55
CA LEU A 115 -41.72 95.22 34.75
C LEU A 115 -40.25 95.65 34.52
N ALA A 116 -39.78 95.65 33.26
CA ALA A 116 -38.38 95.90 32.91
C ALA A 116 -37.97 97.40 32.91
N GLY A 117 -38.91 98.34 33.05
CA GLY A 117 -38.60 99.77 33.19
C GLY A 117 -37.84 100.12 34.47
N ASP A 118 -37.16 101.27 34.51
CA ASP A 118 -36.37 101.72 35.68
C ASP A 118 -37.29 102.13 36.84
N PRO A 119 -37.42 101.31 37.92
CA PRO A 119 -38.46 101.48 38.92
C PRO A 119 -38.24 102.72 39.82
N GLN A 120 -37.02 103.27 39.81
CA GLN A 120 -36.60 104.42 40.63
C GLN A 120 -36.81 105.78 39.97
N GLY A 121 -37.27 105.83 38.71
CA GLY A 121 -37.39 107.06 37.95
C GLY A 121 -38.26 108.13 38.64
N LEU A 122 -39.38 107.71 39.25
CA LEU A 122 -40.28 108.63 39.98
C LEU A 122 -39.66 109.18 41.27
N LEU A 123 -38.88 108.37 41.99
CA LEU A 123 -38.19 108.80 43.20
C LEU A 123 -37.05 109.78 42.89
N LEU A 124 -36.28 109.50 41.84
CA LEU A 124 -35.23 110.42 41.36
C LEU A 124 -35.80 111.76 40.94
N GLN A 125 -36.97 111.76 40.29
CA GLN A 125 -37.65 113.00 39.93
C GLN A 125 -38.13 113.78 41.16
N ALA A 126 -38.71 113.12 42.15
CA ALA A 126 -39.14 113.75 43.40
C ALA A 126 -37.96 114.38 44.17
N GLU A 127 -36.79 113.72 44.23
CA GLU A 127 -35.57 114.29 44.86
C GLU A 127 -35.09 115.56 44.16
N ARG A 128 -35.13 115.58 42.82
CA ARG A 128 -34.76 116.77 42.04
C ARG A 128 -35.70 117.93 42.30
N GLU A 129 -37.01 117.67 42.40
CA GLU A 129 -38.01 118.68 42.72
C GLU A 129 -37.80 119.25 44.13
N ILE A 130 -37.52 118.41 45.13
CA ILE A 130 -37.22 118.86 46.50
C ILE A 130 -35.95 119.73 46.52
N ALA A 131 -34.89 119.33 45.80
CA ALA A 131 -33.67 120.12 45.69
C ALA A 131 -33.94 121.51 45.10
N GLY A 132 -34.74 121.57 44.03
CA GLY A 132 -35.14 122.82 43.39
C GLY A 132 -35.90 123.75 44.32
N THR A 133 -36.85 123.22 45.11
CA THR A 133 -37.61 124.03 46.08
C THR A 133 -36.75 124.56 47.22
N LEU A 134 -35.81 123.76 47.74
CA LEU A 134 -34.85 124.23 48.76
C LEU A 134 -33.95 125.35 48.24
N GLU A 135 -33.52 125.28 46.99
CA GLU A 135 -32.71 126.34 46.37
C GLU A 135 -33.51 127.64 46.20
N GLN A 136 -34.79 127.54 45.83
CA GLN A 136 -35.68 128.69 45.76
C GLN A 136 -35.91 129.33 47.13
N LEU A 137 -36.06 128.54 48.20
CA LEU A 137 -36.12 129.04 49.58
C LEU A 137 -34.81 129.73 50.00
N HIS A 138 -33.66 129.22 49.56
CA HIS A 138 -32.37 129.86 49.81
C HIS A 138 -32.25 131.21 49.13
N ARG A 139 -32.74 131.35 47.89
CA ARG A 139 -32.81 132.64 47.20
C ARG A 139 -33.80 133.60 47.87
N TYR A 140 -34.94 133.10 48.31
CA TYR A 140 -35.92 133.88 49.08
C TYR A 140 -35.31 134.46 50.36
N ALA A 141 -34.52 133.66 51.10
CA ALA A 141 -33.81 134.13 52.29
C ALA A 141 -32.64 135.10 51.99
N ALA A 142 -32.17 135.18 50.75
CA ALA A 142 -31.06 136.07 50.36
C ALA A 142 -31.52 137.45 49.86
N GLN A 143 -32.82 137.66 49.63
CA GLN A 143 -33.38 138.93 49.18
C GLN A 143 -33.82 139.81 50.37
N ASP A 144 -33.19 140.99 50.46
CA ASP A 144 -33.48 142.10 51.39
C ASP A 144 -32.89 142.03 52.83
N GLN A 145 -32.60 143.19 53.42
CA GLN A 145 -31.92 143.36 54.72
C GLN A 145 -32.84 143.12 55.93
N HIS A 146 -33.71 142.10 55.86
CA HIS A 146 -34.63 141.80 56.95
C HIS A 146 -33.93 141.01 58.07
N GLU A 147 -34.11 141.43 59.32
CA GLU A 147 -33.37 140.92 60.48
C GLU A 147 -33.55 139.40 60.69
N ALA A 148 -34.70 138.85 60.25
CA ALA A 148 -35.04 137.43 60.35
C ALA A 148 -34.45 136.54 59.22
N ALA A 149 -33.90 137.10 58.14
CA ALA A 149 -33.41 136.33 56.98
C ALA A 149 -32.24 135.40 57.34
N THR A 150 -31.38 135.82 58.29
CA THR A 150 -30.26 134.99 58.78
C THR A 150 -30.71 133.71 59.47
N GLN A 151 -31.94 133.66 60.00
CA GLN A 151 -32.47 132.49 60.69
C GLN A 151 -32.85 131.34 59.73
N TYR A 152 -33.03 131.62 58.43
CA TYR A 152 -33.32 130.60 57.41
C TYR A 152 -32.08 129.80 56.98
N GLN A 153 -30.87 130.35 57.12
CA GLN A 153 -29.66 129.71 56.60
C GLN A 153 -29.34 128.35 57.26
N PRO A 154 -29.34 128.20 58.60
CA PRO A 154 -29.03 126.92 59.22
C PRO A 154 -29.99 125.78 58.82
N PRO A 155 -31.33 125.94 58.90
CA PRO A 155 -32.24 124.85 58.54
C PRO A 155 -32.26 124.56 57.03
N LEU A 156 -32.03 125.55 56.15
CA LEU A 156 -31.87 125.28 54.71
C LEU A 156 -30.62 124.46 54.40
N PHE A 157 -29.49 124.77 55.07
CA PHE A 157 -28.27 124.01 54.91
C PHE A 157 -28.44 122.57 55.38
N GLU A 158 -29.03 122.36 56.56
CA GLU A 158 -29.25 121.01 57.08
C GLU A 158 -30.27 120.23 56.24
N ALA A 159 -31.35 120.87 55.75
CA ALA A 159 -32.27 120.26 54.79
C ALA A 159 -31.55 119.78 53.51
N SER A 160 -30.68 120.61 52.92
CA SER A 160 -29.93 120.20 51.71
C SER A 160 -29.04 118.98 51.95
N ARG A 161 -28.44 118.88 53.16
CA ARG A 161 -27.62 117.74 53.57
C ARG A 161 -28.44 116.48 53.80
N GLN A 162 -29.63 116.59 54.38
CA GLN A 162 -30.53 115.44 54.57
C GLN A 162 -31.08 114.93 53.24
N LEU A 163 -31.34 115.80 52.26
CA LEU A 163 -31.72 115.39 50.90
C LEU A 163 -30.61 114.56 50.21
N LEU A 164 -29.35 114.95 50.36
CA LEU A 164 -28.23 114.17 49.82
C LEU A 164 -28.19 112.76 50.46
N ARG A 165 -28.39 112.67 51.78
CA ARG A 165 -28.46 111.38 52.48
C ARG A 165 -29.62 110.52 51.99
N LEU A 166 -30.79 111.12 51.77
CA LEU A 166 -31.96 110.44 51.21
C LEU A 166 -31.64 109.82 49.84
N SER A 167 -31.03 110.61 48.94
CA SER A 167 -30.68 110.15 47.59
C SER A 167 -29.71 108.96 47.60
N HIS A 168 -28.74 108.96 48.51
CA HIS A 168 -27.76 107.89 48.66
C HIS A 168 -28.38 106.62 49.25
N ALA A 169 -29.23 106.76 50.28
CA ALA A 169 -29.96 105.65 50.87
C ALA A 169 -30.88 104.98 49.83
N ARG A 170 -31.61 105.77 49.02
CA ARG A 170 -32.46 105.27 47.93
C ARG A 170 -31.64 104.50 46.87
N ALA A 171 -30.47 105.00 46.48
CA ALA A 171 -29.58 104.33 45.54
C ALA A 171 -29.12 102.95 46.04
N ARG A 172 -28.82 102.81 47.35
CA ARG A 172 -28.45 101.52 47.94
C ARG A 172 -29.62 100.53 48.01
N LEU A 173 -30.82 101.02 48.37
CA LEU A 173 -32.03 100.21 48.39
C LEU A 173 -32.35 99.63 47.02
N THR A 174 -32.27 100.45 45.97
CA THR A 174 -32.59 100.04 44.59
C THR A 174 -31.58 99.07 44.00
N ALA A 175 -30.29 99.22 44.32
CA ALA A 175 -29.25 98.32 43.82
C ALA A 175 -29.26 96.94 44.51
N SER A 176 -29.57 96.88 45.81
CA SER A 176 -29.53 95.63 46.57
C SER A 176 -30.88 94.92 46.65
N GLY A 177 -31.99 95.65 46.52
CA GLY A 177 -33.32 95.14 46.82
C GLY A 177 -33.53 94.72 48.28
N ASN A 178 -32.60 95.09 49.18
CA ASN A 178 -32.67 94.70 50.59
C ASN A 178 -33.61 95.63 51.36
N ASP A 179 -34.63 95.02 51.95
CA ASP A 179 -35.69 95.65 52.72
C ASP A 179 -35.18 96.43 53.94
N ASP A 180 -34.08 95.99 54.55
CA ASP A 180 -33.51 96.63 55.75
C ASP A 180 -33.03 98.07 55.46
N LEU A 181 -32.67 98.37 54.21
CA LEU A 181 -32.19 99.69 53.81
C LEU A 181 -33.32 100.73 53.66
N VAL A 182 -34.59 100.29 53.68
CA VAL A 182 -35.74 101.21 53.69
C VAL A 182 -35.70 102.11 54.93
N VAL A 183 -35.25 101.56 56.06
CA VAL A 183 -35.14 102.30 57.33
C VAL A 183 -34.18 103.49 57.18
N GLU A 184 -33.06 103.34 56.45
CA GLU A 184 -32.12 104.43 56.19
C GLU A 184 -32.78 105.56 55.36
N VAL A 185 -33.60 105.20 54.35
CA VAL A 185 -34.33 106.15 53.50
C VAL A 185 -35.38 106.91 54.31
N GLU A 186 -36.17 106.18 55.11
CA GLU A 186 -37.22 106.76 55.96
C GLU A 186 -36.64 107.70 57.03
N GLN A 187 -35.52 107.34 57.66
CA GLN A 187 -34.82 108.19 58.62
C GLN A 187 -34.32 109.50 57.98
N ALA A 188 -33.71 109.42 56.80
CA ALA A 188 -33.25 110.61 56.08
C ALA A 188 -34.42 111.51 55.67
N LEU A 189 -35.53 110.93 55.22
CA LEU A 189 -36.75 111.66 54.88
C LEU A 189 -37.35 112.35 56.11
N GLN A 190 -37.37 111.67 57.26
CA GLN A 190 -37.93 112.20 58.50
C GLN A 190 -37.10 113.38 59.04
N ALA A 191 -35.77 113.29 58.96
CA ALA A 191 -34.88 114.41 59.28
C ALA A 191 -35.10 115.59 58.33
N LEU A 192 -35.25 115.33 57.03
CA LEU A 192 -35.56 116.36 56.04
C LEU A 192 -36.92 117.04 56.30
N ALA A 193 -37.92 116.28 56.72
CA ALA A 193 -39.24 116.79 57.10
C ALA A 193 -39.20 117.65 58.37
N GLN A 194 -38.35 117.30 59.35
CA GLN A 194 -38.14 118.14 60.54
C GLN A 194 -37.54 119.50 60.17
N GLU A 195 -36.55 119.52 59.27
CA GLU A 195 -35.97 120.79 58.80
C GLU A 195 -36.96 121.60 57.95
N ALA A 196 -37.84 120.95 57.19
CA ALA A 196 -38.93 121.64 56.50
C ALA A 196 -39.91 122.29 57.48
N GLN A 197 -40.19 121.66 58.63
CA GLN A 197 -41.05 122.23 59.68
C GLN A 197 -40.38 123.42 60.40
N THR A 198 -39.08 123.34 60.69
CA THR A 198 -38.35 124.49 61.25
C THR A 198 -38.36 125.65 60.27
N LEU A 199 -38.18 125.40 58.97
CA LEU A 199 -38.33 126.43 57.93
C LEU A 199 -39.74 127.01 57.89
N ASP A 200 -40.78 126.18 58.03
CA ASP A 200 -42.16 126.64 57.99
C ASP A 200 -42.48 127.60 59.15
N ALA A 201 -41.98 127.30 60.36
CA ALA A 201 -42.20 128.09 61.57
C ALA A 201 -41.50 129.46 61.59
N LEU A 202 -40.52 129.70 60.73
CA LEU A 202 -39.82 130.99 60.65
C LEU A 202 -40.75 132.09 60.10
N PRO A 203 -40.63 133.34 60.59
CA PRO A 203 -41.45 134.45 60.10
C PRO A 203 -41.19 134.71 58.60
N LEU A 204 -42.22 135.20 57.92
CA LEU A 204 -42.15 135.60 56.51
C LEU A 204 -41.28 136.86 56.36
N LEU A 205 -40.52 136.93 55.27
CA LEU A 205 -39.52 137.97 55.04
C LEU A 205 -40.06 139.22 54.31
N GLY A 206 -41.33 139.22 53.93
CA GLY A 206 -41.99 140.33 53.24
C GLY A 206 -41.60 140.44 51.75
N VAL A 207 -40.93 139.44 51.18
CA VAL A 207 -40.51 139.45 49.77
C VAL A 207 -41.73 139.20 48.90
N ALA A 208 -42.34 140.30 48.46
CA ALA A 208 -43.48 140.30 47.56
C ALA A 208 -43.08 139.80 46.18
N SER A 209 -43.91 138.94 45.60
CA SER A 209 -43.73 138.57 44.19
C SER A 209 -44.35 139.63 43.27
N GLU A 210 -43.54 140.28 42.42
CA GLU A 210 -44.07 140.99 41.25
C GLU A 210 -44.54 139.96 40.22
N GLN A 211 -45.80 139.55 40.29
CA GLN A 211 -46.43 138.84 39.19
C GLN A 211 -46.96 139.85 38.16
N LYS A 212 -46.09 140.27 37.22
CA LYS A 212 -46.55 140.76 35.91
C LYS A 212 -47.18 139.59 35.16
N SER A 213 -48.50 139.46 35.27
CA SER A 213 -49.28 138.46 34.52
C SER A 213 -49.16 138.74 33.01
N GLY A 214 -48.62 137.77 32.27
CA GLY A 214 -48.49 137.81 30.80
C GLY A 214 -49.81 137.86 30.04
N ALA A 215 -50.96 137.91 30.72
CA ALA A 215 -52.27 138.16 30.11
C ALA A 215 -52.42 139.60 29.58
N SER A 216 -51.65 140.56 30.10
CA SER A 216 -51.72 141.98 29.70
C SER A 216 -51.19 142.24 28.28
N ALA A 217 -50.25 141.43 27.77
CA ALA A 217 -49.62 141.68 26.47
C ALA A 217 -50.55 141.33 25.28
N PHE A 218 -51.50 140.41 25.48
CA PHE A 218 -52.48 140.02 24.47
C PHE A 218 -53.77 140.85 24.54
N ALA A 219 -54.18 141.27 25.74
CA ALA A 219 -55.34 142.16 25.94
C ALA A 219 -55.09 143.59 25.43
N ALA A 220 -53.86 144.10 25.56
CA ALA A 220 -53.47 145.43 25.07
C ALA A 220 -53.50 145.56 23.52
N LEU A 221 -53.54 144.44 22.80
CA LEU A 221 -53.62 144.40 21.32
C LEU A 221 -55.08 144.40 20.82
N LEU A 222 -56.05 144.17 21.71
CA LEU A 222 -57.47 144.02 21.41
C LEU A 222 -58.35 145.17 21.92
N ASP A 223 -57.76 146.22 22.51
CA ASP A 223 -58.43 147.45 22.97
C ASP A 223 -59.71 147.21 23.80
N LEU A 224 -59.62 146.29 24.76
CA LEU A 224 -60.67 146.03 25.74
C LEU A 224 -60.20 146.51 27.11
N ASP A 225 -60.55 147.76 27.44
CA ASP A 225 -60.42 148.33 28.79
C ASP A 225 -61.60 147.87 29.66
N GLU A 226 -61.35 147.01 30.63
CA GLU A 226 -62.15 146.97 31.87
C GLU A 226 -61.27 146.55 33.07
N GLN A 227 -61.01 147.54 33.92
CA GLN A 227 -60.79 147.49 35.37
C GLN A 227 -60.43 146.11 35.99
N ALA A 228 -59.16 145.70 35.91
CA ALA A 228 -58.61 144.64 36.76
C ALA A 228 -58.11 145.23 38.09
N GLN A 229 -58.86 145.00 39.16
CA GLN A 229 -58.44 145.29 40.54
C GLN A 229 -57.15 144.52 40.89
N ALA A 230 -56.11 145.25 41.31
CA ALA A 230 -54.86 144.69 41.78
C ALA A 230 -55.10 143.88 43.08
N ARG A 231 -54.81 142.57 43.03
CA ARG A 231 -54.76 141.70 44.23
C ARG A 231 -53.52 142.06 45.08
N PRO A 232 -53.61 142.04 46.42
CA PRO A 232 -52.46 142.29 47.29
C PRO A 232 -51.39 141.22 47.06
N ALA A 233 -50.12 141.64 46.99
CA ALA A 233 -48.99 140.73 46.79
C ALA A 233 -48.81 139.82 48.01
N GLU A 234 -48.93 138.50 47.80
CA GLU A 234 -48.60 137.47 48.79
C GLU A 234 -47.08 137.22 48.81
N ASP A 235 -46.58 136.86 49.99
CA ASP A 235 -45.17 136.58 50.22
C ASP A 235 -44.76 135.23 49.58
N MET A 236 -43.69 135.25 48.79
CA MET A 236 -43.20 134.08 48.06
C MET A 236 -42.83 132.89 48.97
N GLY A 237 -42.47 133.14 50.23
CA GLY A 237 -42.14 132.13 51.21
C GLY A 237 -43.29 131.17 51.51
N ILE A 238 -44.55 131.61 51.43
CA ILE A 238 -45.73 130.77 51.68
C ILE A 238 -45.82 129.64 50.65
N ALA A 239 -45.69 129.97 49.36
CA ALA A 239 -45.78 129.00 48.28
C ALA A 239 -44.63 127.98 48.36
N LEU A 240 -43.40 128.46 48.57
CA LEU A 240 -42.21 127.61 48.61
C LEU A 240 -42.20 126.66 49.80
N LYS A 241 -42.59 127.12 51.00
CA LYS A 241 -42.73 126.27 52.19
C LYS A 241 -43.80 125.19 51.98
N ARG A 242 -44.94 125.55 51.39
CA ARG A 242 -46.01 124.60 51.06
C ARG A 242 -45.58 123.55 50.04
N ASP A 243 -44.89 123.96 48.98
CA ASP A 243 -44.44 123.05 47.93
C ASP A 243 -43.41 122.06 48.47
N LEU A 244 -42.47 122.50 49.31
CA LEU A 244 -41.52 121.63 49.99
C LEU A 244 -42.25 120.59 50.87
N SER A 245 -43.21 121.05 51.67
CA SER A 245 -44.02 120.16 52.52
C SER A 245 -44.82 119.14 51.69
N SER A 246 -45.41 119.56 50.57
CA SER A 246 -46.18 118.68 49.69
C SER A 246 -45.31 117.58 49.05
N LEU A 247 -44.11 117.93 48.60
CA LEU A 247 -43.18 116.96 48.00
C LEU A 247 -42.72 115.91 49.03
N LEU A 248 -42.42 116.36 50.25
CA LEU A 248 -42.00 115.48 51.34
C LEU A 248 -43.13 114.55 51.80
N THR A 249 -44.38 115.00 51.77
CA THR A 249 -45.54 114.17 52.11
C THR A 249 -45.80 113.08 51.05
N ARG A 250 -45.47 113.34 49.79
CA ARG A 250 -45.72 112.41 48.68
C ARG A 250 -44.65 111.32 48.55
N TYR A 251 -43.40 111.63 48.89
CA TYR A 251 -42.25 110.73 48.72
C TYR A 251 -42.43 109.31 49.31
N PRO A 252 -43.00 109.11 50.53
CA PRO A 252 -43.20 107.77 51.09
C PRO A 252 -44.08 106.84 50.23
N GLY A 253 -45.10 107.41 49.57
CA GLY A 253 -46.02 106.65 48.72
C GLY A 253 -45.34 106.11 47.46
N GLU A 254 -44.47 106.93 46.84
CA GLU A 254 -43.67 106.51 45.68
C GLU A 254 -42.57 105.50 46.09
N LEU A 255 -42.03 105.62 47.31
CA LEU A 255 -41.03 104.69 47.85
C LEU A 255 -41.62 103.28 48.03
N LYS A 256 -42.82 103.20 48.60
CA LYS A 256 -43.54 101.93 48.79
C LYS A 256 -43.81 101.20 47.47
N ARG A 257 -44.29 101.92 46.45
CA ARG A 257 -44.55 101.34 45.12
C ARG A 257 -43.28 100.83 44.44
N THR A 258 -42.20 101.60 44.53
CA THR A 258 -40.90 101.23 43.95
C THR A 258 -40.36 99.95 44.60
N ARG A 259 -40.51 99.80 45.91
CA ARG A 259 -40.14 98.60 46.67
C ARG A 259 -40.92 97.35 46.23
N GLU A 260 -42.25 97.45 46.13
CA GLU A 260 -43.10 96.34 45.70
C GLU A 260 -42.70 95.81 44.30
N LEU A 261 -42.37 96.71 43.38
CA LEU A 261 -41.89 96.35 42.03
C LEU A 261 -40.53 95.63 42.04
N ILE A 262 -39.59 96.08 42.87
CA ILE A 262 -38.25 95.46 42.98
C ILE A 262 -38.36 94.03 43.52
N VAL A 263 -39.18 93.81 44.57
CA VAL A 263 -39.40 92.47 45.15
C VAL A 263 -40.05 91.52 44.15
N GLN A 264 -41.03 92.00 43.38
CA GLN A 264 -41.71 91.18 42.37
C GLN A 264 -40.76 90.77 41.24
N ARG A 265 -39.84 91.65 40.82
CA ARG A 265 -38.84 91.37 39.78
C ARG A 265 -37.84 90.29 40.21
N LEU A 266 -37.41 90.30 41.47
CA LEU A 266 -36.50 89.28 42.00
C LEU A 266 -37.15 87.89 42.05
N LYS A 267 -38.40 87.78 42.51
CA LYS A 267 -39.13 86.49 42.54
C LYS A 267 -39.32 85.87 41.15
N LEU A 268 -39.62 86.69 40.13
CA LEU A 268 -39.79 86.23 38.76
C LEU A 268 -38.48 85.72 38.15
N ARG A 269 -37.36 86.38 38.48
CA ARG A 269 -36.03 85.94 38.06
C ARG A 269 -35.68 84.58 38.65
N ASP A 270 -35.84 84.40 39.96
CA ASP A 270 -35.57 83.13 40.65
C ASP A 270 -36.43 81.98 40.10
N SER A 271 -37.73 82.22 39.86
CA SER A 271 -38.62 81.19 39.31
C SER A 271 -38.23 80.78 37.89
N THR A 272 -37.73 81.72 37.09
CA THR A 272 -37.25 81.44 35.73
C THR A 272 -35.98 80.58 35.75
N GLU A 273 -35.01 80.93 36.61
CA GLU A 273 -33.78 80.15 36.77
C GLU A 273 -34.09 78.72 37.25
N GLN A 274 -35.03 78.55 38.19
CA GLN A 274 -35.48 77.23 38.65
C GLN A 274 -36.10 76.37 37.54
N LYS A 275 -36.96 76.95 36.68
CA LYS A 275 -37.62 76.19 35.61
C LYS A 275 -36.66 75.79 34.49
N ILE A 276 -35.73 76.66 34.12
CA ILE A 276 -34.66 76.30 33.17
C ILE A 276 -33.81 75.16 33.74
N ALA A 277 -33.40 75.27 35.02
CA ALA A 277 -32.62 74.23 35.68
C ALA A 277 -33.35 72.88 35.74
N SER A 278 -34.67 72.88 36.00
CA SER A 278 -35.47 71.63 36.08
C SER A 278 -35.50 70.83 34.77
N LEU A 279 -35.54 71.53 33.62
CA LEU A 279 -35.49 70.87 32.32
C LEU A 279 -34.06 70.47 31.94
N GLN A 280 -33.06 71.27 32.33
CA GLN A 280 -31.65 70.91 32.13
C GLN A 280 -31.29 69.62 32.88
N THR A 281 -31.68 69.50 34.15
CA THR A 281 -31.44 68.28 34.95
C THR A 281 -32.14 67.06 34.36
N ALA A 282 -33.38 67.22 33.85
CA ALA A 282 -34.08 66.13 33.19
C ALA A 282 -33.40 65.66 31.88
N LEU A 283 -32.72 66.58 31.17
CA LEU A 283 -31.88 66.24 30.01
C LEU A 283 -30.57 65.57 30.42
N ASP A 284 -29.93 66.00 31.50
CA ASP A 284 -28.67 65.41 31.96
C ASP A 284 -28.88 63.98 32.52
N ASP A 285 -30.01 63.73 33.21
CA ASP A 285 -30.37 62.40 33.74
C ASP A 285 -30.61 61.33 32.66
N LEU A 286 -30.92 61.74 31.43
CA LEU A 286 -31.13 60.82 30.30
C LEU A 286 -29.82 60.25 29.75
N GLU A 287 -28.70 60.97 29.87
CA GLU A 287 -27.40 60.54 29.36
C GLU A 287 -26.94 59.18 29.95
N PRO A 288 -26.94 58.97 31.28
CA PRO A 288 -26.53 57.69 31.85
C PRO A 288 -27.50 56.55 31.50
N GLU A 289 -28.79 56.83 31.32
CA GLU A 289 -29.82 55.82 31.01
C GLU A 289 -29.65 55.29 29.57
N ILE A 290 -29.41 56.18 28.60
CA ILE A 290 -29.10 55.82 27.21
C ILE A 290 -27.77 55.06 27.09
N ARG A 291 -26.75 55.42 27.88
CA ARG A 291 -25.49 54.66 27.95
C ARG A 291 -25.68 53.27 28.58
N SER A 292 -26.59 53.11 29.54
CA SER A 292 -26.84 51.83 30.21
C SER A 292 -27.48 50.79 29.26
N GLU A 293 -28.43 51.21 28.42
CA GLU A 293 -29.04 50.35 27.40
C GLU A 293 -28.01 49.93 26.32
N HIS A 294 -27.05 50.81 25.99
CA HIS A 294 -25.92 50.46 25.12
C HIS A 294 -25.03 49.35 25.73
N GLY A 295 -24.81 49.38 27.05
CA GLY A 295 -23.99 48.39 27.76
C GLY A 295 -24.64 47.00 27.89
N ARG A 296 -25.97 46.95 28.06
CA ARG A 296 -26.71 45.67 28.16
C ARG A 296 -26.64 44.87 26.85
N ILE A 297 -26.90 45.52 25.72
CA ILE A 297 -26.90 44.89 24.39
C ILE A 297 -25.50 44.35 24.03
N GLN A 298 -24.43 45.08 24.37
CA GLN A 298 -23.06 44.59 24.14
C GLN A 298 -22.70 43.35 24.98
N THR A 299 -23.28 43.21 26.17
CA THR A 299 -22.98 42.09 27.07
C THR A 299 -23.71 40.81 26.63
N GLU A 300 -24.95 40.92 26.15
CA GLU A 300 -25.72 39.79 25.61
C GLU A 300 -25.06 39.18 24.36
N VAL A 301 -24.54 40.02 23.47
CA VAL A 301 -23.81 39.58 22.26
C VAL A 301 -22.54 38.79 22.63
N ARG A 302 -21.76 39.24 23.63
CA ARG A 302 -20.53 38.57 24.07
C ARG A 302 -20.79 37.21 24.73
N LEU A 303 -21.88 37.08 25.49
CA LEU A 303 -22.27 35.82 26.13
C LEU A 303 -22.64 34.73 25.11
N ILE A 304 -23.38 35.08 24.07
CA ILE A 304 -23.78 34.13 23.00
C ILE A 304 -22.56 33.68 22.19
N GLN A 305 -21.62 34.59 21.90
CA GLN A 305 -20.35 34.23 21.25
C GLN A 305 -19.50 33.31 22.12
N GLY A 306 -19.45 33.55 23.44
CA GLY A 306 -18.70 32.74 24.39
C GLY A 306 -19.20 31.29 24.52
N THR A 307 -20.52 31.07 24.54
CA THR A 307 -21.09 29.72 24.65
C THR A 307 -20.83 28.86 23.41
N ILE A 308 -20.89 29.45 22.21
CA ILE A 308 -20.59 28.75 20.96
C ILE A 308 -19.12 28.37 20.89
N ILE A 309 -18.20 29.25 21.27
CA ILE A 309 -16.77 28.94 21.36
C ILE A 309 -16.52 27.79 22.36
N GLY A 310 -17.23 27.77 23.49
CA GLY A 310 -17.16 26.69 24.47
C GLY A 310 -17.60 25.32 23.92
N ILE A 311 -18.69 25.28 23.15
CA ILE A 311 -19.19 24.04 22.52
C ILE A 311 -18.18 23.52 21.48
N ILE A 312 -17.58 24.41 20.70
CA ILE A 312 -16.55 24.06 19.71
C ILE A 312 -15.34 23.42 20.39
N LEU A 313 -14.85 23.99 21.50
CA LEU A 313 -13.74 23.44 22.27
C LEU A 313 -14.06 22.06 22.89
N LEU A 314 -15.27 21.87 23.38
CA LEU A 314 -15.68 20.60 24.01
C LEU A 314 -15.74 19.47 22.96
N VAL A 315 -16.28 19.76 21.77
CA VAL A 315 -16.29 18.84 20.62
C VAL A 315 -14.87 18.53 20.16
N ALA A 316 -13.99 19.55 20.05
CA ALA A 316 -12.59 19.34 19.69
C ALA A 316 -11.84 18.44 20.71
N LEU A 317 -12.09 18.62 22.00
CA LEU A 317 -11.48 17.80 23.06
C LEU A 317 -11.96 16.34 23.02
N ALA A 318 -13.24 16.12 22.71
CA ALA A 318 -13.80 14.78 22.54
C ALA A 318 -13.17 14.05 21.35
N ILE A 319 -12.93 14.76 20.24
CA ILE A 319 -12.27 14.24 19.04
C ILE A 319 -10.80 13.87 19.34
N ASP A 320 -10.03 14.75 20.00
CA ASP A 320 -8.63 14.49 20.37
C ASP A 320 -8.50 13.25 21.29
N ARG A 321 -9.39 13.11 22.29
CA ARG A 321 -9.37 11.97 23.19
C ARG A 321 -9.60 10.64 22.45
N LEU A 322 -10.54 10.64 21.50
CA LEU A 322 -10.87 9.47 20.70
C LEU A 322 -9.71 9.08 19.77
N GLN A 323 -9.08 10.06 19.11
CA GLN A 323 -7.92 9.84 18.25
C GLN A 323 -6.76 9.23 19.04
N ARG A 324 -6.41 9.78 20.22
CA ARG A 324 -5.32 9.24 21.06
C ARG A 324 -5.56 7.79 21.50
N GLN A 325 -6.81 7.40 21.76
CA GLN A 325 -7.15 6.03 22.13
C GLN A 325 -6.93 5.06 20.96
N LEU A 326 -7.36 5.42 19.75
CA LEU A 326 -7.11 4.61 18.54
C LEU A 326 -5.61 4.52 18.23
N THR A 327 -4.87 5.63 18.30
CA THR A 327 -3.43 5.66 18.01
C THR A 327 -2.64 4.81 19.00
N ARG A 328 -3.01 4.78 20.29
CA ARG A 328 -2.34 3.92 21.28
C ARG A 328 -2.59 2.43 21.03
N SER A 329 -3.82 2.03 20.71
CA SER A 329 -4.12 0.62 20.42
C SER A 329 -3.52 0.15 19.10
N LEU A 330 -3.45 1.01 18.07
CA LEU A 330 -2.71 0.72 16.83
C LEU A 330 -1.19 0.72 17.05
N GLY A 331 -0.68 1.56 17.94
CA GLY A 331 0.73 1.58 18.34
C GLY A 331 1.21 0.29 19.01
N GLN A 332 0.31 -0.53 19.57
CA GLN A 332 0.63 -1.85 20.10
C GLN A 332 0.74 -2.93 19.00
N LEU A 333 0.16 -2.71 17.82
CA LEU A 333 0.29 -3.62 16.68
C LEU A 333 1.64 -3.47 15.97
N ALA A 334 2.15 -2.24 15.86
CA ALA A 334 3.43 -1.96 15.20
C ALA A 334 4.61 -2.80 15.72
N PRO A 335 4.88 -2.89 17.04
CA PRO A 335 5.99 -3.71 17.55
C PRO A 335 5.75 -5.21 17.36
N ALA A 336 4.51 -5.69 17.47
CA ALA A 336 4.19 -7.10 17.25
C ALA A 336 4.37 -7.51 15.78
N LEU A 337 3.92 -6.67 14.84
CA LEU A 337 4.15 -6.87 13.41
C LEU A 337 5.64 -6.73 13.04
N SER A 338 6.37 -5.84 13.71
CA SER A 338 7.82 -5.72 13.55
C SER A 338 8.56 -6.97 14.06
N ALA A 339 8.11 -7.59 15.14
CA ALA A 339 8.66 -8.85 15.64
C ALA A 339 8.40 -9.99 14.64
N TRP A 340 7.17 -10.08 14.11
CA TRP A 340 6.82 -11.06 13.08
C TRP A 340 7.64 -10.87 11.79
N ALA A 341 7.87 -9.61 11.37
CA ALA A 341 8.72 -9.29 10.23
C ALA A 341 10.20 -9.66 10.46
N ALA A 342 10.65 -9.68 11.72
CA ALA A 342 11.99 -10.14 12.12
C ALA A 342 12.07 -11.66 12.33
N GLY A 343 10.98 -12.40 12.06
CA GLY A 343 10.93 -13.86 12.20
C GLY A 343 10.53 -14.36 13.59
N ASP A 344 10.17 -13.50 14.54
CA ASP A 344 9.75 -13.88 15.90
C ASP A 344 8.22 -13.96 15.99
N PHE A 345 7.70 -15.18 15.96
CA PHE A 345 6.28 -15.51 16.08
C PHE A 345 5.94 -16.15 17.43
N GLU A 346 6.79 -16.08 18.47
CA GLU A 346 6.51 -16.75 19.76
C GLU A 346 5.27 -16.19 20.45
N LYS A 347 5.01 -14.89 20.31
CA LYS A 347 3.96 -14.18 21.05
C LYS A 347 2.75 -13.84 20.16
N PRO A 348 1.53 -14.19 20.60
CA PRO A 348 0.31 -13.71 19.94
C PRO A 348 0.10 -12.21 20.18
N VAL A 349 -0.63 -11.57 19.27
CA VAL A 349 -1.09 -10.19 19.43
C VAL A 349 -2.27 -10.19 20.41
N ALA A 350 -2.09 -9.55 21.57
CA ALA A 350 -3.14 -9.40 22.59
C ALA A 350 -3.64 -7.95 22.64
N LEU A 351 -4.64 -7.62 21.81
CA LEU A 351 -5.29 -6.32 21.85
C LEU A 351 -6.37 -6.26 22.92
N HIS A 352 -6.11 -5.55 24.01
CA HIS A 352 -7.11 -5.23 25.02
C HIS A 352 -7.87 -3.95 24.59
N SER A 353 -8.78 -4.07 23.62
CA SER A 353 -9.64 -2.96 23.20
C SER A 353 -11.12 -3.27 23.40
N LYS A 354 -11.89 -2.25 23.78
CA LYS A 354 -13.37 -2.31 23.84
C LYS A 354 -14.04 -2.08 22.48
N THR A 355 -13.27 -1.75 21.43
CA THR A 355 -13.77 -1.56 20.06
C THR A 355 -13.77 -2.90 19.32
N PRO A 356 -14.93 -3.40 18.88
CA PRO A 356 -15.06 -4.70 18.22
C PRO A 356 -14.12 -4.89 17.01
N GLU A 357 -13.94 -3.84 16.20
CA GLU A 357 -13.11 -3.87 15.00
C GLU A 357 -11.62 -4.12 15.31
N LEU A 358 -11.12 -3.59 16.44
CA LEU A 358 -9.73 -3.86 16.85
C LEU A 358 -9.57 -5.29 17.38
N VAL A 359 -10.61 -5.85 18.02
CA VAL A 359 -10.60 -7.26 18.46
C VAL A 359 -10.60 -8.20 17.26
N GLU A 360 -11.37 -7.91 16.23
CA GLU A 360 -11.43 -8.67 14.97
C GLU A 360 -10.10 -8.63 14.20
N ILE A 361 -9.44 -7.46 14.16
CA ILE A 361 -8.08 -7.34 13.60
C ILE A 361 -7.08 -8.19 14.38
N GLY A 362 -7.10 -8.15 15.71
CA GLY A 362 -6.23 -8.98 16.55
C GLY A 362 -6.45 -10.49 16.33
N ALA A 363 -7.71 -10.91 16.22
CA ALA A 363 -8.05 -12.30 15.90
C ALA A 363 -7.54 -12.72 14.51
N SER A 364 -7.75 -11.89 13.49
CA SER A 364 -7.29 -12.13 12.12
C SER A 364 -5.76 -12.21 12.01
N LEU A 365 -5.06 -11.33 12.74
CA LEU A 365 -3.60 -11.36 12.83
C LEU A 365 -3.11 -12.67 13.49
N ASN A 366 -3.74 -13.11 14.58
CA ASN A 366 -3.37 -14.37 15.22
C ASN A 366 -3.68 -15.60 14.35
N GLN A 367 -4.74 -15.55 13.53
CA GLN A 367 -5.00 -16.60 12.55
C GLN A 367 -3.91 -16.64 11.46
N LEU A 368 -3.44 -15.49 10.98
CA LEU A 368 -2.30 -15.39 10.06
C LEU A 368 -1.02 -15.96 10.70
N ARG A 369 -0.74 -15.64 11.97
CA ARG A 369 0.37 -16.23 12.73
C ARG A 369 0.30 -17.75 12.75
N THR A 370 -0.85 -18.32 13.13
CA THR A 370 -1.03 -19.78 13.18
C THR A 370 -0.81 -20.41 11.80
N TYR A 371 -1.34 -19.79 10.74
CA TYR A 371 -1.12 -20.23 9.37
C TYR A 371 0.36 -20.22 8.98
N LEU A 372 1.10 -19.16 9.30
CA LEU A 372 2.54 -19.06 9.03
C LEU A 372 3.35 -20.09 9.82
N LEU A 373 3.04 -20.31 11.11
CA LEU A 373 3.68 -21.34 11.92
C LEU A 373 3.45 -22.75 11.36
N THR A 374 2.22 -23.05 10.92
CA THR A 374 1.90 -24.32 10.26
C THR A 374 2.66 -24.45 8.93
N LEU A 375 2.69 -23.39 8.10
CA LEU A 375 3.41 -23.39 6.83
C LEU A 375 4.91 -23.64 7.02
N VAL A 376 5.56 -22.96 7.97
CA VAL A 376 6.98 -23.16 8.30
C VAL A 376 7.22 -24.58 8.82
N GLY A 377 6.34 -25.11 9.67
CA GLY A 377 6.40 -26.49 10.14
C GLY A 377 6.31 -27.51 9.00
N THR A 378 5.39 -27.30 8.04
CA THR A 378 5.27 -28.13 6.84
C THR A 378 6.51 -28.02 5.95
N LEU A 379 7.05 -26.82 5.74
CA LEU A 379 8.29 -26.62 4.97
C LEU A 379 9.48 -27.35 5.59
N ARG A 380 9.64 -27.32 6.93
CA ARG A 380 10.68 -28.09 7.63
C ARG A 380 10.53 -29.58 7.44
N GLN A 381 9.32 -30.11 7.58
CA GLN A 381 9.06 -31.53 7.33
C GLN A 381 9.36 -31.92 5.88
N GLN A 382 9.00 -31.08 4.91
CA GLN A 382 9.31 -31.32 3.50
C GLN A 382 10.81 -31.23 3.21
N ALA A 383 11.54 -30.26 3.78
CA ALA A 383 13.00 -30.18 3.66
C ALA A 383 13.70 -31.44 4.22
N GLN A 384 13.25 -31.92 5.38
CA GLN A 384 13.77 -33.17 5.96
C GLN A 384 13.46 -34.38 5.07
N ALA A 385 12.25 -34.47 4.51
CA ALA A 385 11.88 -35.53 3.58
C ALA A 385 12.74 -35.49 2.30
N VAL A 386 12.97 -34.30 1.72
CA VAL A 386 13.86 -34.13 0.56
C VAL A 386 15.29 -34.55 0.90
N THR A 387 15.79 -34.18 2.08
CA THR A 387 17.12 -34.60 2.56
C THR A 387 17.23 -36.11 2.67
N GLY A 388 16.23 -36.77 3.28
CA GLY A 388 16.17 -38.23 3.39
C GLY A 388 16.14 -38.92 2.02
N ASN A 389 15.23 -38.48 1.14
CA ASN A 389 15.09 -39.03 -0.21
C ASN A 389 16.38 -38.83 -1.04
N SER A 390 17.04 -37.69 -0.90
CA SER A 390 18.28 -37.41 -1.63
C SER A 390 19.45 -38.26 -1.14
N ARG A 391 19.52 -38.57 0.17
CA ARG A 391 20.49 -39.55 0.70
C ARG A 391 20.22 -40.96 0.16
N SER A 392 18.97 -41.42 0.18
CA SER A 392 18.61 -42.71 -0.41
C SER A 392 18.89 -42.76 -1.91
N LEU A 393 18.69 -41.66 -2.64
CA LEU A 393 19.03 -41.57 -4.06
C LEU A 393 20.55 -41.62 -4.30
N ALA A 394 21.35 -41.01 -3.43
CA ALA A 394 22.82 -41.10 -3.49
C ALA A 394 23.32 -42.52 -3.19
N GLU A 395 22.75 -43.21 -2.19
CA GLU A 395 23.04 -44.62 -1.90
C GLU A 395 22.67 -45.52 -3.08
N MET A 396 21.45 -45.38 -3.61
CA MET A 396 20.99 -46.12 -4.80
C MET A 396 21.88 -45.86 -6.02
N SER A 397 22.32 -44.61 -6.22
CA SER A 397 23.24 -44.25 -7.30
C SER A 397 24.59 -44.96 -7.12
N ASN A 398 25.12 -45.03 -5.90
CA ASN A 398 26.38 -45.74 -5.63
C ASN A 398 26.25 -47.26 -5.86
N ASP A 399 25.11 -47.84 -5.49
CA ASP A 399 24.81 -49.27 -5.74
C ASP A 399 24.71 -49.56 -7.23
N LEU A 400 23.99 -48.71 -7.97
CA LEU A 400 23.92 -48.80 -9.43
C LEU A 400 25.29 -48.62 -10.08
N HIS A 401 26.13 -47.72 -9.57
CA HIS A 401 27.50 -47.53 -10.09
C HIS A 401 28.32 -48.81 -9.96
N ARG A 402 28.29 -49.43 -8.76
CA ARG A 402 28.97 -50.71 -8.51
C ARG A 402 28.42 -51.82 -9.40
N GLY A 403 27.10 -51.89 -9.57
CA GLY A 403 26.43 -52.85 -10.45
C GLY A 403 26.85 -52.69 -11.91
N ALA A 404 26.77 -51.47 -12.45
CA ALA A 404 27.14 -51.17 -13.83
C ALA A 404 28.64 -51.40 -14.10
N SER A 405 29.51 -51.08 -13.14
CA SER A 405 30.95 -51.35 -13.25
C SER A 405 31.26 -52.85 -13.29
N ARG A 406 30.61 -53.66 -12.43
CA ARG A 406 30.72 -55.13 -12.50
C ARG A 406 30.21 -55.67 -13.82
N GLN A 407 29.03 -55.24 -14.26
CA GLN A 407 28.47 -55.64 -15.55
C GLN A 407 29.42 -55.32 -16.71
N SER A 408 30.08 -54.16 -16.69
CA SER A 408 31.09 -53.81 -17.70
C SER A 408 32.29 -54.77 -17.70
N SER A 409 32.77 -55.16 -16.52
CA SER A 409 33.85 -56.14 -16.36
C SER A 409 33.43 -57.53 -16.84
N ASP A 410 32.26 -58.00 -16.42
CA ASP A 410 31.73 -59.31 -16.81
C ASP A 410 31.52 -59.38 -18.33
N THR A 411 31.03 -58.30 -18.93
CA THR A 411 30.85 -58.19 -20.39
C THR A 411 32.20 -58.23 -21.13
N ALA A 412 33.24 -57.60 -20.58
CA ALA A 412 34.59 -57.68 -21.14
C ALA A 412 35.13 -59.12 -21.08
N GLN A 413 34.96 -59.83 -19.96
CA GLN A 413 35.36 -61.24 -19.84
C GLN A 413 34.59 -62.14 -20.83
N ILE A 414 33.29 -61.91 -21.01
CA ILE A 414 32.49 -62.62 -22.01
C ILE A 414 33.07 -62.39 -23.41
N ARG A 415 33.47 -61.16 -23.74
CA ARG A 415 34.06 -60.86 -25.05
C ARG A 415 35.37 -61.60 -25.27
N ASP A 416 36.23 -61.66 -24.26
CA ASP A 416 37.50 -62.38 -24.34
C ASP A 416 37.26 -63.89 -24.53
N ALA A 417 36.32 -64.47 -23.76
CA ALA A 417 35.91 -65.87 -23.90
C ALA A 417 35.29 -66.18 -25.29
N LEU A 418 34.51 -65.25 -25.87
CA LEU A 418 33.99 -65.40 -27.22
C LEU A 418 35.10 -65.39 -28.28
N GLY A 419 36.17 -64.62 -28.07
CA GLY A 419 37.34 -64.64 -28.95
C GLY A 419 38.07 -65.99 -28.94
N GLU A 420 38.24 -66.59 -27.75
CA GLU A 420 38.80 -67.94 -27.61
C GLU A 420 37.88 -69.02 -28.22
N LEU A 421 36.57 -68.85 -28.06
CA LEU A 421 35.57 -69.74 -28.65
C LEU A 421 35.55 -69.63 -30.19
N GLU A 422 35.68 -68.43 -30.76
CA GLU A 422 35.81 -68.21 -32.21
C GLU A 422 37.05 -68.91 -32.78
N ALA A 423 38.19 -68.84 -32.09
CA ALA A 423 39.39 -69.59 -32.45
C ALA A 423 39.16 -71.11 -32.40
N THR A 424 38.52 -71.60 -31.34
CA THR A 424 38.20 -73.04 -31.19
C THR A 424 37.27 -73.54 -32.29
N ILE A 425 36.26 -72.76 -32.68
CA ILE A 425 35.37 -73.07 -33.81
C ILE A 425 36.17 -73.18 -35.11
N GLN A 426 37.10 -72.25 -35.36
CA GLN A 426 37.93 -72.29 -36.55
C GLN A 426 38.81 -73.55 -36.60
N ASP A 427 39.38 -73.95 -35.46
CA ASP A 427 40.17 -75.17 -35.34
C ASP A 427 39.34 -76.44 -35.57
N VAL A 428 38.11 -76.49 -35.05
CA VAL A 428 37.18 -77.61 -35.29
C VAL A 428 36.77 -77.68 -36.76
N ALA A 429 36.48 -76.55 -37.40
CA ALA A 429 36.16 -76.50 -38.83
C ALA A 429 37.32 -77.01 -39.69
N SER A 430 38.55 -76.56 -39.40
CA SER A 430 39.77 -77.04 -40.06
C SER A 430 39.96 -78.55 -39.83
N SER A 431 39.74 -79.04 -38.61
CA SER A 431 39.86 -80.47 -38.29
C SER A 431 38.83 -81.33 -39.03
N ALA A 432 37.60 -80.83 -39.19
CA ALA A 432 36.56 -81.49 -39.97
C ALA A 432 36.94 -81.57 -41.47
N ASP A 433 37.45 -80.49 -42.06
CA ASP A 433 37.91 -80.47 -43.45
C ASP A 433 39.11 -81.42 -43.68
N GLN A 434 40.08 -81.42 -42.76
CA GLN A 434 41.20 -82.36 -42.79
C GLN A 434 40.72 -83.81 -42.68
N THR A 435 39.73 -84.09 -41.82
CA THR A 435 39.14 -85.42 -41.67
C THR A 435 38.43 -85.87 -42.95
N ALA A 436 37.64 -84.99 -43.58
CA ALA A 436 36.99 -85.28 -44.85
C ALA A 436 38.00 -85.54 -45.98
N THR A 437 39.11 -84.79 -46.00
CA THR A 437 40.18 -84.99 -46.99
C THR A 437 40.95 -86.28 -46.76
N ALA A 438 41.26 -86.62 -45.51
CA ALA A 438 41.89 -87.90 -45.15
C ALA A 438 40.96 -89.09 -45.45
N GLY A 439 39.65 -88.94 -45.21
CA GLY A 439 38.63 -89.91 -45.58
C GLY A 439 38.64 -90.20 -47.08
N ARG A 440 38.61 -89.14 -47.92
CA ARG A 440 38.67 -89.28 -49.38
C ARG A 440 39.93 -90.00 -49.87
N ALA A 441 41.08 -89.63 -49.31
CA ALA A 441 42.36 -90.27 -49.64
C ALA A 441 42.38 -91.75 -49.23
N ALA A 442 41.85 -92.08 -48.04
CA ALA A 442 41.72 -93.47 -47.59
C ALA A 442 40.75 -94.27 -48.47
N GLY A 443 39.63 -93.67 -48.87
CA GLY A 443 38.66 -94.29 -49.78
C GLY A 443 39.31 -94.65 -51.12
N GLN A 444 40.06 -93.72 -51.72
CA GLN A 444 40.81 -93.96 -52.95
C GLN A 444 41.83 -95.10 -52.80
N ALA A 445 42.60 -95.12 -51.70
CA ALA A 445 43.58 -96.17 -51.44
C ALA A 445 42.92 -97.55 -51.28
N VAL A 446 41.77 -97.63 -50.63
CA VAL A 446 41.00 -98.88 -50.48
C VAL A 446 40.44 -99.35 -51.83
N THR A 447 39.87 -98.45 -52.64
CA THR A 447 39.39 -98.79 -53.99
C THR A 447 40.53 -99.31 -54.89
N GLN A 448 41.72 -98.70 -54.81
CA GLN A 448 42.90 -99.20 -55.50
C GLN A 448 43.30 -100.60 -54.99
N GLY A 449 43.20 -100.84 -53.68
CA GLY A 449 43.43 -102.16 -53.07
C GLY A 449 42.45 -103.23 -53.58
N GLN A 450 41.16 -102.89 -53.69
CA GLN A 450 40.13 -103.78 -54.24
C GLN A 450 40.42 -104.15 -55.69
N GLU A 451 40.89 -103.19 -56.52
CA GLU A 451 41.28 -103.47 -57.90
C GLU A 451 42.44 -104.50 -57.96
N VAL A 452 43.43 -104.37 -57.08
CA VAL A 452 44.55 -105.32 -56.99
C VAL A 452 44.09 -106.72 -56.54
N ILE A 453 43.20 -106.81 -55.56
CA ILE A 453 42.61 -108.09 -55.13
C ILE A 453 41.79 -108.71 -56.27
N GLY A 454 40.93 -107.95 -56.94
CA GLY A 454 40.15 -108.44 -58.08
C GLY A 454 41.02 -108.98 -59.21
N ARG A 455 42.14 -108.30 -59.52
CA ARG A 455 43.15 -108.80 -60.47
C ARG A 455 43.82 -110.09 -59.99
N SER A 456 44.10 -110.21 -58.70
CA SER A 456 44.70 -111.40 -58.10
C SER A 456 43.75 -112.60 -58.15
N LEU A 457 42.45 -112.38 -57.87
CA LEU A 457 41.41 -113.39 -57.97
C LEU A 457 41.25 -113.90 -59.43
N SER A 458 41.24 -112.98 -60.40
CA SER A 458 41.23 -113.34 -61.82
C SER A 458 42.48 -114.14 -62.21
N GLY A 459 43.65 -113.80 -61.67
CA GLY A 459 44.90 -114.53 -61.89
C GLY A 459 44.86 -115.95 -61.29
N LEU A 460 44.31 -116.12 -60.09
CA LEU A 460 44.13 -117.42 -59.45
C LEU A 460 43.18 -118.32 -60.23
N HIS A 461 42.04 -117.80 -60.70
CA HIS A 461 41.15 -118.57 -61.57
C HIS A 461 41.83 -119.00 -62.87
N GLY A 462 42.66 -118.13 -63.45
CA GLY A 462 43.50 -118.49 -64.61
C GLY A 462 44.48 -119.63 -64.29
N LEU A 463 45.19 -119.51 -63.16
CA LEU A 463 46.15 -120.52 -62.69
C LEU A 463 45.48 -121.89 -62.47
N VAL A 464 44.31 -121.92 -61.83
CA VAL A 464 43.53 -123.16 -61.63
C VAL A 464 43.21 -123.81 -62.98
N SER A 465 42.78 -123.03 -63.97
CA SER A 465 42.49 -123.54 -65.31
C SER A 465 43.74 -124.09 -66.01
N GLU A 466 44.88 -123.39 -65.94
CA GLU A 466 46.15 -123.84 -66.52
C GLU A 466 46.66 -125.13 -65.86
N VAL A 467 46.60 -125.22 -64.53
CA VAL A 467 47.03 -126.43 -63.79
C VAL A 467 46.12 -127.61 -64.10
N GLN A 468 44.80 -127.41 -64.20
CA GLN A 468 43.87 -128.46 -64.62
C GLN A 468 44.16 -128.96 -66.05
N ASN A 469 44.46 -128.05 -66.99
CA ASN A 469 44.85 -128.42 -68.35
C ASN A 469 46.17 -129.22 -68.37
N ASN A 470 47.16 -128.82 -67.57
CA ASN A 470 48.42 -129.55 -67.43
C ASN A 470 48.23 -130.94 -66.79
N ALA A 471 47.32 -131.06 -65.82
CA ALA A 471 46.98 -132.34 -65.20
C ALA A 471 46.39 -133.31 -66.23
N LEU A 472 45.50 -132.84 -67.11
CA LEU A 472 44.95 -133.65 -68.21
C LEU A 472 46.04 -134.12 -69.20
N ALA A 473 47.04 -133.29 -69.49
CA ALA A 473 48.15 -133.66 -70.37
C ALA A 473 49.05 -134.74 -69.73
N ILE A 474 49.33 -134.62 -68.44
CA ILE A 474 50.12 -135.61 -67.68
C ILE A 474 49.34 -136.92 -67.51
N GLU A 475 48.03 -136.87 -67.32
CA GLU A 475 47.16 -138.04 -67.27
C GLU A 475 47.19 -138.81 -68.60
N ARG A 476 47.11 -138.12 -69.74
CA ARG A 476 47.32 -138.73 -71.06
C ARG A 476 48.71 -139.36 -71.21
N LEU A 477 49.76 -138.70 -70.73
CA LEU A 477 51.12 -139.27 -70.73
C LEU A 477 51.21 -140.54 -69.88
N ALA A 478 50.55 -140.59 -68.73
CA ALA A 478 50.48 -141.79 -67.89
C ALA A 478 49.77 -142.96 -68.60
N ASP A 479 48.69 -142.67 -69.32
CA ASP A 479 47.95 -143.68 -70.12
C ASP A 479 48.76 -144.18 -71.32
N GLU A 480 49.42 -143.28 -72.06
CA GLU A 480 50.28 -143.63 -73.19
C GLU A 480 51.48 -144.48 -72.75
N THR A 481 52.15 -144.10 -71.66
CA THR A 481 53.26 -144.89 -71.10
C THR A 481 52.80 -146.25 -70.58
N GLY A 482 51.59 -146.34 -70.00
CA GLY A 482 50.96 -147.62 -69.65
C GLY A 482 50.70 -148.51 -70.85
N THR A 483 50.31 -147.93 -71.98
CA THR A 483 50.13 -148.67 -73.24
C THR A 483 51.47 -149.18 -73.77
N ILE A 484 52.53 -148.36 -73.73
CA ILE A 484 53.89 -148.78 -74.10
C ILE A 484 54.37 -149.93 -73.22
N GLY A 485 54.15 -149.88 -71.90
CA GLY A 485 54.52 -150.96 -70.97
C GLY A 485 53.85 -152.30 -71.32
N LYS A 486 52.59 -152.30 -71.75
CA LYS A 486 51.89 -153.50 -72.24
C LYS A 486 52.55 -154.06 -73.51
N VAL A 487 52.90 -153.19 -74.46
CA VAL A 487 53.60 -153.58 -75.70
C VAL A 487 54.96 -154.19 -75.39
N LEU A 488 55.74 -153.59 -74.48
CA LEU A 488 57.05 -154.12 -74.06
C LEU A 488 56.94 -155.50 -73.42
N THR A 489 55.88 -155.75 -72.63
CA THR A 489 55.61 -157.07 -72.05
C THR A 489 55.38 -158.13 -73.13
N VAL A 490 54.68 -157.78 -74.22
CA VAL A 490 54.49 -158.66 -75.38
C VAL A 490 55.80 -158.87 -76.15
N ILE A 491 56.61 -157.83 -76.34
CA ILE A 491 57.91 -157.97 -77.02
C ILE A 491 58.85 -158.86 -76.19
N ARG A 492 58.89 -158.68 -74.87
CA ARG A 492 59.66 -159.53 -73.96
C ARG A 492 59.21 -160.99 -74.04
N SER A 493 57.90 -161.25 -74.03
CA SER A 493 57.39 -162.62 -74.14
C SER A 493 57.73 -163.25 -75.50
N ILE A 494 57.68 -162.48 -76.60
CA ILE A 494 58.15 -162.93 -77.92
C ILE A 494 59.65 -163.21 -77.91
N ALA A 495 60.47 -162.35 -77.28
CA ALA A 495 61.91 -162.55 -77.18
C ALA A 495 62.25 -163.79 -76.34
N GLU A 496 61.57 -164.01 -75.22
CA GLU A 496 61.70 -165.22 -74.40
C GLU A 496 61.27 -166.49 -75.15
N GLN A 497 60.16 -166.44 -75.88
CA GLN A 497 59.73 -167.53 -76.78
C GLN A 497 60.74 -167.78 -77.89
N THR A 498 61.29 -166.74 -78.50
CA THR A 498 62.29 -166.83 -79.57
C THR A 498 63.60 -167.42 -79.02
N ASN A 499 64.00 -167.04 -77.81
CA ASN A 499 65.16 -167.62 -77.13
C ASN A 499 64.97 -169.12 -76.84
N LEU A 500 63.77 -169.54 -76.43
CA LEU A 500 63.42 -170.96 -76.24
C LEU A 500 63.40 -171.74 -77.56
N LEU A 501 62.81 -171.17 -78.63
CA LEU A 501 62.80 -171.78 -79.96
C LEU A 501 64.22 -171.92 -80.52
N ALA A 502 65.05 -170.88 -80.36
CA ALA A 502 66.44 -170.88 -80.79
C ALA A 502 67.28 -171.90 -79.99
N LEU A 503 67.04 -172.04 -78.69
CA LEU A 503 67.67 -173.08 -77.87
C LEU A 503 67.30 -174.49 -78.36
N ASN A 504 66.01 -174.75 -78.63
CA ASN A 504 65.56 -176.03 -79.17
C ASN A 504 66.18 -176.30 -80.55
N ALA A 505 66.29 -175.28 -81.41
CA ALA A 505 66.94 -175.39 -82.71
C ALA A 505 68.45 -175.67 -82.59
N ALA A 506 69.15 -175.03 -81.66
CA ALA A 506 70.56 -175.27 -81.39
C ALA A 506 70.81 -176.70 -80.87
N ILE A 507 69.92 -177.21 -80.00
CA ILE A 507 69.96 -178.60 -79.52
C ILE A 507 69.78 -179.58 -80.67
N GLU A 508 68.79 -179.37 -81.55
CA GLU A 508 68.53 -180.27 -82.67
C GLU A 508 69.63 -180.18 -83.75
N ALA A 509 70.21 -178.99 -83.96
CA ALA A 509 71.36 -178.79 -84.83
C ALA A 509 72.61 -179.52 -84.31
N ALA A 510 72.87 -179.49 -83.00
CA ALA A 510 73.93 -180.27 -82.37
C ALA A 510 73.68 -181.80 -82.52
N ARG A 511 72.42 -182.22 -82.46
CA ARG A 511 72.00 -183.62 -82.63
C ARG A 511 72.23 -184.14 -84.06
N ALA A 512 72.16 -183.27 -85.07
CA ALA A 512 72.42 -183.59 -86.47
C ALA A 512 73.92 -183.68 -86.83
N GLY A 513 74.83 -183.43 -85.89
CA GLY A 513 76.29 -183.55 -86.09
C GLY A 513 76.85 -182.58 -87.14
N GLU A 514 77.77 -183.03 -87.99
CA GLU A 514 78.44 -182.17 -89.00
C GLU A 514 77.47 -181.52 -90.00
N GLN A 515 76.33 -182.15 -90.31
CA GLN A 515 75.32 -181.59 -91.22
C GLN A 515 74.54 -180.41 -90.59
N GLY A 516 74.54 -180.30 -89.25
CA GLY A 516 73.83 -179.27 -88.50
C GLY A 516 74.65 -178.02 -88.18
N ARG A 517 75.95 -177.98 -88.50
CA ARG A 517 76.87 -176.90 -88.09
C ARG A 517 76.41 -175.50 -88.51
N GLY A 518 75.93 -175.34 -89.74
CA GLY A 518 75.42 -174.04 -90.22
C GLY A 518 74.15 -173.60 -89.49
N PHE A 519 73.25 -174.53 -89.18
CA PHE A 519 72.04 -174.26 -88.41
C PHE A 519 72.34 -173.95 -86.94
N ALA A 520 73.34 -174.58 -86.34
CA ALA A 520 73.75 -174.31 -84.96
C ALA A 520 74.23 -172.85 -84.79
N VAL A 521 75.04 -172.35 -85.75
CA VAL A 521 75.52 -170.95 -85.72
C VAL A 521 74.36 -169.96 -85.84
N VAL A 522 73.41 -170.21 -86.75
CA VAL A 522 72.22 -169.34 -86.89
C VAL A 522 71.35 -169.40 -85.64
N ALA A 523 71.17 -170.59 -85.05
CA ALA A 523 70.39 -170.75 -83.82
C ALA A 523 71.03 -170.01 -82.63
N ASP A 524 72.36 -170.06 -82.47
CA ASP A 524 73.06 -169.29 -81.43
C ASP A 524 72.97 -167.78 -81.67
N GLU A 525 73.09 -167.30 -82.91
CA GLU A 525 72.94 -165.86 -83.23
C GLU A 525 71.51 -165.37 -82.94
N VAL A 526 70.48 -166.16 -83.29
CA VAL A 526 69.08 -165.88 -82.95
C VAL A 526 68.87 -165.90 -81.43
N ARG A 527 69.51 -166.82 -80.70
CA ARG A 527 69.47 -166.90 -79.24
C ARG A 527 70.07 -165.65 -78.61
N THR A 528 71.26 -165.23 -79.04
CA THR A 528 71.91 -164.01 -78.57
C THR A 528 71.11 -162.76 -78.90
N LEU A 529 70.50 -162.67 -80.09
CA LEU A 529 69.62 -161.56 -80.46
C LEU A 529 68.36 -161.51 -79.58
N ALA A 530 67.75 -162.66 -79.29
CA ALA A 530 66.60 -162.77 -78.42
C ALA A 530 66.93 -162.38 -76.96
N GLN A 531 68.08 -162.79 -76.43
CA GLN A 531 68.58 -162.35 -75.12
C GLN A 531 68.84 -160.85 -75.06
N ARG A 532 69.50 -160.28 -76.09
CA ARG A 532 69.72 -158.83 -76.20
C ARG A 532 68.40 -158.05 -76.30
N THR A 533 67.42 -158.58 -77.02
CA THR A 533 66.08 -157.98 -77.15
C THR A 533 65.36 -157.99 -75.81
N SER A 534 65.39 -159.12 -75.08
CA SER A 534 64.81 -159.22 -73.73
C SER A 534 65.46 -158.24 -72.75
N GLY A 535 66.79 -158.16 -72.72
CA GLY A 535 67.52 -157.19 -71.89
C GLY A 535 67.16 -155.73 -72.23
N ALA A 536 67.11 -155.38 -73.51
CA ALA A 536 66.70 -154.04 -73.93
C ALA A 536 65.23 -153.73 -73.55
N THR A 537 64.32 -154.70 -73.66
CA THR A 537 62.93 -154.52 -73.21
C THR A 537 62.83 -154.33 -71.70
N GLU A 538 63.69 -154.96 -70.91
CA GLU A 538 63.75 -154.78 -69.45
C GLU A 538 64.24 -153.38 -69.08
N GLU A 539 65.30 -152.88 -69.73
CA GLU A 539 65.76 -151.50 -69.54
C GLU A 539 64.69 -150.47 -69.90
N ILE A 540 63.98 -150.65 -71.03
CA ILE A 540 62.88 -149.74 -71.40
C ILE A 540 61.71 -149.87 -70.42
N GLN A 541 61.40 -151.07 -69.91
CA GLN A 541 60.35 -151.27 -68.92
C GLN A 541 60.65 -150.50 -67.62
N LEU A 542 61.92 -150.48 -67.16
CA LEU A 542 62.34 -149.68 -66.01
C LEU A 542 62.19 -148.17 -66.25
N LEU A 543 62.54 -147.70 -67.46
CA LEU A 543 62.34 -146.29 -67.86
C LEU A 543 60.85 -145.93 -67.89
N ILE A 544 59.99 -146.80 -68.43
CA ILE A 544 58.53 -146.60 -68.44
C ILE A 544 57.96 -146.58 -67.03
N GLY A 545 58.39 -147.48 -66.14
CA GLY A 545 57.98 -147.47 -64.74
C GLY A 545 58.39 -146.19 -64.01
N SER A 546 59.57 -145.66 -64.33
CA SER A 546 60.05 -144.36 -63.81
C SER A 546 59.20 -143.19 -64.35
N LEU A 547 58.86 -143.20 -65.64
CA LEU A 547 57.97 -142.19 -66.25
C LEU A 547 56.56 -142.22 -65.66
N GLN A 548 55.98 -143.40 -65.45
CA GLN A 548 54.67 -143.56 -64.79
C GLN A 548 54.69 -143.03 -63.36
N THR A 549 55.75 -143.32 -62.61
CA THR A 549 55.93 -142.81 -61.25
C THR A 549 56.03 -141.28 -61.25
N ALA A 550 56.83 -140.71 -62.16
CA ALA A 550 56.97 -139.26 -62.30
C ALA A 550 55.65 -138.58 -62.73
N ALA A 551 54.88 -139.20 -63.63
CA ALA A 551 53.57 -138.71 -64.04
C ALA A 551 52.57 -138.70 -62.88
N HIS A 552 52.51 -139.78 -62.09
CA HIS A 552 51.67 -139.83 -60.88
C HIS A 552 52.05 -138.79 -59.83
N GLN A 553 53.35 -138.62 -59.56
CA GLN A 553 53.83 -137.59 -58.64
C GLN A 553 53.47 -136.18 -59.13
N SER A 554 53.59 -135.93 -60.44
CA SER A 554 53.22 -134.65 -61.05
C SER A 554 51.72 -134.37 -60.93
N LEU A 555 50.87 -135.38 -61.17
CA LEU A 555 49.41 -135.28 -60.98
C LEU A 555 49.05 -134.95 -59.51
N GLN A 556 49.71 -135.58 -58.54
CA GLN A 556 49.49 -135.28 -57.12
C GLN A 556 49.90 -133.85 -56.77
N ALA A 557 51.06 -133.40 -57.27
CA ALA A 557 51.52 -132.02 -57.07
C ALA A 557 50.56 -130.99 -57.70
N MET A 558 50.03 -131.27 -58.89
CA MET A 558 49.04 -130.42 -59.56
C MET A 558 47.72 -130.34 -58.78
N ARG A 559 47.23 -131.45 -58.22
CA ARG A 559 46.03 -131.44 -57.35
C ARG A 559 46.23 -130.59 -56.09
N MET A 560 47.41 -130.69 -55.47
CA MET A 560 47.78 -129.84 -54.33
C MET A 560 47.84 -128.36 -54.73
N GLN A 561 48.38 -128.04 -55.90
CA GLN A 561 48.41 -126.67 -56.41
C GLN A 561 47.00 -126.09 -56.65
N VAL A 562 46.08 -126.88 -57.20
CA VAL A 562 44.67 -126.45 -57.35
C VAL A 562 44.05 -126.16 -55.99
N SER A 563 44.21 -127.06 -55.01
CA SER A 563 43.67 -126.85 -53.66
C SER A 563 44.24 -125.60 -52.98
N HIS A 564 45.55 -125.34 -53.10
CA HIS A 564 46.16 -124.12 -52.56
C HIS A 564 45.67 -122.85 -53.28
N ALA A 565 45.46 -122.92 -54.60
CA ALA A 565 44.95 -121.79 -55.37
C ALA A 565 43.49 -121.46 -54.99
N GLU A 566 42.65 -122.48 -54.76
CA GLU A 566 41.28 -122.32 -54.28
C GLU A 566 41.24 -121.70 -52.87
N GLU A 567 42.06 -122.19 -51.93
CA GLU A 567 42.17 -121.60 -50.58
C GLU A 567 42.64 -120.13 -50.64
N THR A 568 43.62 -119.84 -51.50
CA THR A 568 44.11 -118.47 -51.69
C THR A 568 43.02 -117.56 -52.30
N ALA A 569 42.16 -118.10 -53.17
CA ALA A 569 41.04 -117.36 -53.75
C ALA A 569 39.98 -117.03 -52.68
N GLU A 570 39.63 -117.98 -51.81
CA GLU A 570 38.69 -117.75 -50.69
C GLU A 570 39.21 -116.68 -49.70
N LEU A 571 40.51 -116.71 -49.38
CA LEU A 571 41.15 -115.67 -48.58
C LEU A 571 41.10 -114.29 -49.26
N ALA A 572 41.30 -114.24 -50.58
CA ALA A 572 41.21 -113.01 -51.35
C ALA A 572 39.78 -112.45 -51.39
N GLU A 573 38.76 -113.28 -51.54
CA GLU A 573 37.34 -112.87 -51.46
C GLU A 573 36.99 -112.33 -50.07
N THR A 574 37.48 -112.99 -49.01
CA THR A 574 37.29 -112.52 -47.63
C THR A 574 37.94 -111.14 -47.42
N ALA A 575 39.13 -110.93 -47.98
CA ALA A 575 39.80 -109.64 -47.94
C ALA A 575 39.05 -108.55 -48.73
N ASP A 576 38.50 -108.88 -49.91
CA ASP A 576 37.66 -107.93 -50.68
C ASP A 576 36.40 -107.51 -49.91
N SER A 577 35.74 -108.45 -49.24
CA SER A 577 34.58 -108.17 -48.36
C SER A 577 34.95 -107.23 -47.20
N ALA A 578 36.11 -107.45 -46.56
CA ALA A 578 36.60 -106.57 -45.50
C ALA A 578 36.92 -105.16 -46.04
N LEU A 579 37.50 -105.04 -47.22
CA LEU A 579 37.74 -103.74 -47.87
C LEU A 579 36.42 -103.01 -48.18
N ASN A 580 35.38 -103.70 -48.65
CA ASN A 580 34.05 -103.10 -48.88
C ASN A 580 33.46 -102.51 -47.59
N GLN A 581 33.63 -103.20 -46.45
CA GLN A 581 33.18 -102.71 -45.15
C GLN A 581 33.97 -101.46 -44.72
N ILE A 582 35.27 -101.40 -45.01
CA ILE A 582 36.11 -100.22 -44.79
C ILE A 582 35.63 -99.04 -45.65
N VAL A 583 35.33 -99.24 -46.94
CA VAL A 583 34.79 -98.18 -47.82
C VAL A 583 33.51 -97.58 -47.23
N THR A 584 32.59 -98.43 -46.78
CA THR A 584 31.32 -97.98 -46.19
C THR A 584 31.54 -97.15 -44.91
N THR A 585 32.51 -97.57 -44.10
CA THR A 585 32.89 -96.86 -42.87
C THR A 585 33.53 -95.50 -43.18
N ILE A 586 34.42 -95.44 -44.19
CA ILE A 586 35.02 -94.19 -44.65
C ILE A 586 33.96 -93.22 -45.17
N GLY A 587 32.99 -93.69 -45.96
CA GLY A 587 31.87 -92.84 -46.41
C GLY A 587 31.06 -92.26 -45.25
N SER A 588 30.87 -93.04 -44.17
CA SER A 588 30.22 -92.55 -42.96
C SER A 588 31.05 -91.48 -42.24
N ILE A 589 32.38 -91.62 -42.21
CA ILE A 589 33.31 -90.62 -41.65
C ILE A 589 33.24 -89.31 -42.45
N GLU A 590 33.23 -89.37 -43.77
CA GLU A 590 33.08 -88.18 -44.63
C GLU A 590 31.76 -87.44 -44.36
N GLN A 591 30.65 -88.19 -44.22
CA GLN A 591 29.36 -87.61 -43.89
C GLN A 591 29.36 -86.94 -42.51
N MET A 592 29.97 -87.56 -41.49
CA MET A 592 30.10 -86.97 -40.16
C MET A 592 30.95 -85.70 -40.21
N ALA A 593 32.06 -85.69 -40.94
CA ALA A 593 32.91 -84.52 -41.11
C ALA A 593 32.14 -83.35 -41.75
N ALA A 594 31.31 -83.62 -42.76
CA ALA A 594 30.45 -82.61 -43.39
C ALA A 594 29.40 -82.03 -42.41
N GLN A 595 28.80 -82.88 -41.56
CA GLN A 595 27.87 -82.43 -40.52
C GLN A 595 28.56 -81.57 -39.45
N ILE A 596 29.77 -81.94 -39.04
CA ILE A 596 30.58 -81.14 -38.11
C ILE A 596 30.84 -79.76 -38.73
N ALA A 597 31.31 -79.70 -39.98
CA ALA A 597 31.58 -78.44 -40.67
C ALA A 597 30.33 -77.52 -40.72
N LEU A 598 29.15 -78.08 -41.02
CA LEU A 598 27.89 -77.34 -41.00
C LEU A 598 27.54 -76.81 -39.59
N ALA A 599 27.64 -77.66 -38.58
CA ALA A 599 27.37 -77.29 -37.19
C ALA A 599 28.34 -76.19 -36.70
N THR A 600 29.61 -76.28 -37.09
CA THR A 600 30.63 -75.28 -36.77
C THR A 600 30.36 -73.95 -37.46
N ALA A 601 29.85 -73.95 -38.70
CA ALA A 601 29.41 -72.72 -39.37
C ALA A 601 28.24 -72.04 -38.63
N GLN A 602 27.26 -72.81 -38.18
CA GLN A 602 26.14 -72.29 -37.37
C GLN A 602 26.61 -71.76 -36.01
N GLN A 603 27.56 -72.44 -35.36
CA GLN A 603 28.17 -71.96 -34.13
C GLN A 603 28.92 -70.64 -34.33
N SER A 604 29.63 -70.48 -35.45
CA SER A 604 30.32 -69.22 -35.79
C SER A 604 29.35 -68.05 -35.91
N GLU A 605 28.21 -68.25 -36.59
CA GLU A 605 27.16 -67.25 -36.70
C GLU A 605 26.59 -66.85 -35.33
N ALA A 606 26.25 -67.85 -34.49
CA ALA A 606 25.75 -67.62 -33.14
C ALA A 606 26.75 -66.84 -32.27
N VAL A 607 28.05 -67.15 -32.36
CA VAL A 607 29.11 -66.44 -31.63
C VAL A 607 29.23 -64.98 -32.09
N SER A 608 29.10 -64.73 -33.39
CA SER A 608 29.09 -63.37 -33.93
C SER A 608 27.90 -62.56 -33.42
N GLU A 609 26.70 -63.16 -33.34
CA GLU A 609 25.52 -62.53 -32.74
C GLU A 609 25.72 -62.24 -31.26
N ILE A 610 26.21 -63.21 -30.48
CA ILE A 610 26.47 -63.05 -29.04
C ILE A 610 27.51 -61.95 -28.81
N ARG A 611 28.54 -61.85 -29.66
CA ARG A 611 29.52 -60.74 -29.62
C ARG A 611 28.83 -59.39 -29.85
N GLY A 612 27.92 -59.30 -30.82
CA GLY A 612 27.12 -58.09 -31.05
C GLY A 612 26.18 -57.73 -29.90
N HIS A 613 25.63 -58.73 -29.19
CA HIS A 613 24.88 -58.52 -27.95
C HIS A 613 25.76 -58.02 -26.81
N SER A 614 26.94 -58.62 -26.62
CA SER A 614 27.92 -58.25 -25.60
C SER A 614 28.37 -56.79 -25.77
N GLU A 615 28.69 -56.36 -26.99
CA GLU A 615 29.07 -54.96 -27.26
C GLU A 615 27.94 -53.97 -26.91
N ARG A 616 26.68 -54.30 -27.23
CA ARG A 616 25.52 -53.46 -26.84
C ARG A 616 25.34 -53.38 -25.33
N ILE A 617 25.53 -54.48 -24.61
CA ILE A 617 25.45 -54.51 -23.14
C ILE A 617 26.56 -53.65 -22.54
N HIS A 618 27.78 -53.71 -23.10
CA HIS A 618 28.91 -52.88 -22.67
C HIS A 618 28.61 -51.38 -22.87
N GLN A 619 28.11 -50.99 -24.04
CA GLN A 619 27.72 -49.61 -24.33
C GLN A 619 26.61 -49.12 -23.39
N LEU A 620 25.60 -49.96 -23.13
CA LEU A 620 24.53 -49.64 -22.19
C LEU A 620 25.04 -49.47 -20.76
N GLY A 621 25.98 -50.33 -20.34
CA GLY A 621 26.67 -50.21 -19.05
C GLY A 621 27.39 -48.86 -18.90
N ASN A 622 28.10 -48.42 -19.94
CA ASN A 622 28.79 -47.12 -19.93
C ASN A 622 27.81 -45.93 -19.93
N SER A 623 26.70 -46.02 -20.66
CA SER A 623 25.62 -45.02 -20.62
C SER A 623 25.00 -44.95 -19.22
N ASN A 624 24.76 -46.10 -18.57
CA ASN A 624 24.25 -46.16 -17.20
C ASN A 624 25.19 -45.47 -16.22
N LEU A 625 26.51 -45.72 -16.29
CA LEU A 625 27.50 -45.03 -15.46
C LEU A 625 27.39 -43.49 -15.59
N THR A 626 27.18 -43.00 -16.82
CA THR A 626 26.96 -41.57 -17.07
C THR A 626 25.66 -41.06 -16.43
N HIS A 627 24.55 -41.79 -16.58
CA HIS A 627 23.27 -41.44 -15.95
C HIS A 627 23.34 -41.43 -14.42
N ILE A 628 24.02 -42.41 -13.85
CA ILE A 628 24.25 -42.54 -12.41
C ILE A 628 25.07 -41.35 -11.89
N SER A 629 26.11 -40.93 -12.62
CA SER A 629 26.89 -39.75 -12.26
C SER A 629 26.02 -38.48 -12.21
N ARG A 630 25.13 -38.28 -13.19
CA ARG A 630 24.19 -37.14 -13.17
C ARG A 630 23.17 -37.25 -12.03
N GLY A 631 22.66 -38.44 -11.76
CA GLY A 631 21.74 -38.68 -10.64
C GLY A 631 22.37 -38.34 -9.29
N ARG A 632 23.67 -38.65 -9.11
CA ARG A 632 24.44 -38.26 -7.94
C ARG A 632 24.57 -36.74 -7.80
N GLU A 633 24.93 -36.06 -8.88
CA GLU A 633 25.04 -34.58 -8.90
C GLU A 633 23.70 -33.90 -8.56
N GLN A 634 22.60 -34.39 -9.13
CA GLN A 634 21.25 -33.90 -8.80
C GLN A 634 20.88 -34.15 -7.34
N SER A 635 21.26 -35.30 -6.78
CA SER A 635 21.04 -35.61 -5.35
C SER A 635 21.80 -34.65 -4.44
N GLU A 636 23.05 -34.31 -4.80
CA GLU A 636 23.86 -33.33 -4.07
C GLU A 636 23.23 -31.92 -4.13
N GLN A 637 22.72 -31.51 -5.30
CA GLN A 637 21.98 -30.25 -5.45
C GLN A 637 20.69 -30.22 -4.61
N MET A 638 19.93 -31.31 -4.56
CA MET A 638 18.72 -31.41 -3.73
C MET A 638 19.04 -31.37 -2.24
N LEU A 639 20.14 -32.00 -1.80
CA LEU A 639 20.63 -31.90 -0.43
C LEU A 639 20.99 -30.46 -0.05
N GLN A 640 21.67 -29.75 -0.96
CA GLN A 640 22.01 -28.34 -0.74
C GLN A 640 20.74 -27.48 -0.64
N LEU A 641 19.80 -27.61 -1.57
CA LEU A 641 18.56 -26.84 -1.56
C LEU A 641 17.71 -27.12 -0.31
N ALA A 642 17.64 -28.39 0.12
CA ALA A 642 16.94 -28.76 1.34
C ALA A 642 17.61 -28.17 2.59
N SER A 643 18.95 -28.13 2.63
CA SER A 643 19.70 -27.47 3.70
C SER A 643 19.48 -25.96 3.73
N GLU A 644 19.43 -25.31 2.57
CA GLU A 644 19.12 -23.88 2.45
C GLU A 644 17.68 -23.59 2.91
N LEU A 645 16.71 -24.44 2.55
CA LEU A 645 15.33 -24.33 3.01
C LEU A 645 15.22 -24.51 4.53
N ASP A 646 15.90 -25.52 5.11
CA ASP A 646 15.91 -25.74 6.55
C ASP A 646 16.55 -24.54 7.29
N GLN A 647 17.66 -23.99 6.80
CA GLN A 647 18.26 -22.77 7.34
C GLN A 647 17.32 -21.56 7.25
N ALA A 648 16.64 -21.36 6.12
CA ALA A 648 15.68 -20.27 5.97
C ALA A 648 14.51 -20.40 6.96
N THR A 649 14.05 -21.61 7.23
CA THR A 649 13.00 -21.86 8.24
C THR A 649 13.51 -21.74 9.68
N LEU A 650 14.80 -21.95 9.96
CA LEU A 650 15.39 -21.72 11.29
C LEU A 650 15.39 -20.24 11.69
N ALA A 651 15.35 -19.31 10.73
CA ALA A 651 15.17 -17.89 11.00
C ALA A 651 13.78 -17.56 11.58
N PHE A 652 12.79 -18.44 11.39
CA PHE A 652 11.46 -18.33 11.98
C PHE A 652 11.46 -18.99 13.37
N LYS A 653 11.39 -18.17 14.41
CA LYS A 653 11.19 -18.59 15.80
C LYS A 653 9.69 -18.61 16.08
N GLY A 654 9.17 -19.76 16.52
CA GLY A 654 7.75 -20.01 16.67
C GLY A 654 7.35 -20.44 18.06
#